data_AF-A0A0P1EWU8-F1
#
_entry.id   AF-A0A0P1EWU8-F1
#
_cell.length_a   1.000
_cell.length_b   1.000
_cell.length_c   1.000
_cell.angle_alpha   90.00
_cell.angle_beta   90.00
_cell.angle_gamma   90.00
#
_symmetry.space_group_name_H-M   'P 1'
#
loop_
_entity.id
_entity.type
_entity.pdbx_description
1 polymer ?
#
loop_
_entity_poly.entity_id
_entity_poly.type
_entity_poly.pdbx_seq_one_letter_code
_entity_poly.pdbx_strand_id
1 'polypeptide(L)'
;MLFGLDGVEIGLIIVFFCLFGGILSGFPVAFAIGGAGIISFGIIAALDSAGLLIHQAIDTSSQAYRDLVNSGVKPDTVSVFRFPDLPRIAEPVFVQGWETALDRNLSFIVNRMNERVLAGQSIETLLAVLMFVLMGITLERSKIANDLLTTMARVFGPLPGGLAVSIVVVGAFLAASTGIVGATVVTMGLLALPTMLRNNYSPELATGVIAASGTLGQIIPPSIVIVLLGTLAGDLYSTAQETRAQDAGCTDALTYLGEPAVVSVGTLFQAALLPGIMLALLYALYAFGYALLNPEKAPAVPMSGGSGEPITRSEGLTWLLGAPVALIFGAVLLGSSGVIGSQNINVSAFSDIGAGASLRTNVSEQCKVSMIELHGQSAWDQAVSEQETIDAAGGVANAERLSEEALVEAREAKIAAAAPIGTGVAVIVVLLGLTLVMGRGIAPSKPTQPLILGAIGLLLMLLVDVLLIAPTTSSGLTFVLLALPFALAMYGCKEAAARCATNDLIRVVFPPLVLIIAVLGSILGGVTNPTPAAALGAGGAIMLAAYRKLQDQERSGKVIIWATFAVIIALLMGVNFDLRINQSNVNFETWVAFIIAYGAYLYALFGLLFGCWVLFTSGVLTPVVRETAKVTSMVFTILIGSQLLNLVVISFGGEHYIQQFLRSFDNEFTVFLIVMLVLFILGFVLDFLEIIYIVIPIVGPVIYGGSFDPKWVTIMVAVNLQTSFLTPPFGFALFYLRGVAPKEVTTGHIYRGIIPFVIIQVVGIAILWFFPSIVTIVPDLIPN
;
A
#
# COMPACT_ATOMS: atom_id res chain seq x y z
N MET A 1 -18.15 10.18 42.66
CA MET A 1 -16.90 9.53 42.20
C MET A 1 -16.81 8.15 42.83
N LEU A 2 -17.03 7.11 42.03
CA LEU A 2 -16.82 5.71 42.44
C LEU A 2 -15.30 5.43 42.41
N PHE A 3 -14.73 4.87 43.49
CA PHE A 3 -13.30 4.55 43.60
C PHE A 3 -12.31 5.72 43.41
N GLY A 4 -12.78 6.98 43.51
CA GLY A 4 -11.95 8.17 43.27
C GLY A 4 -11.67 8.45 41.78
N LEU A 5 -12.31 7.71 40.88
CA LEU A 5 -12.21 7.89 39.43
C LEU A 5 -13.35 8.76 38.91
N ASP A 6 -13.06 9.46 37.82
CA ASP A 6 -14.01 10.27 37.09
C ASP A 6 -15.05 9.38 36.37
N GLY A 7 -16.27 9.87 36.20
CA GLY A 7 -17.35 9.11 35.56
C GLY A 7 -16.99 8.63 34.15
N VAL A 8 -16.21 9.43 33.41
CA VAL A 8 -15.72 9.11 32.07
C VAL A 8 -14.65 8.01 32.10
N GLU A 9 -13.73 8.04 33.06
CA GLU A 9 -12.72 6.99 33.26
C GLU A 9 -13.36 5.64 33.56
N ILE A 10 -14.37 5.63 34.45
CA ILE A 10 -15.13 4.41 34.76
C ILE A 10 -15.87 3.92 33.51
N GLY A 11 -16.45 4.83 32.72
CA GLY A 11 -17.06 4.50 31.43
C GLY A 11 -16.07 3.81 30.46
N LEU A 12 -14.86 4.37 30.30
CA LEU A 12 -13.80 3.76 29.49
C LEU A 12 -13.38 2.38 30.02
N ILE A 13 -13.28 2.21 31.33
CA ILE A 13 -12.97 0.93 31.97
C ILE A 13 -14.07 -0.11 31.71
N ILE A 14 -15.35 0.28 31.84
CA ILE A 14 -16.49 -0.59 31.53
C ILE A 14 -16.44 -1.03 30.06
N VAL A 15 -16.24 -0.08 29.15
CA VAL A 15 -16.10 -0.36 27.71
C VAL A 15 -14.95 -1.34 27.48
N PHE A 16 -13.79 -1.09 28.07
CA PHE A 16 -12.62 -1.96 27.96
C PHE A 16 -12.91 -3.38 28.44
N PHE A 17 -13.50 -3.55 29.62
CA PHE A 17 -13.82 -4.88 30.15
C PHE A 17 -14.92 -5.60 29.36
N CYS A 18 -15.94 -4.89 28.88
CA CYS A 18 -16.96 -5.47 28.01
C CYS A 18 -16.36 -5.94 26.68
N LEU A 19 -15.51 -5.12 26.05
CA LEU A 19 -14.82 -5.47 24.81
C LEU A 19 -13.87 -6.65 25.03
N PHE A 20 -13.02 -6.56 26.04
CA PHE A 20 -12.02 -7.57 26.38
C PHE A 20 -12.67 -8.90 26.77
N GLY A 21 -13.71 -8.86 27.61
CA GLY A 21 -14.48 -10.04 27.99
C GLY A 21 -15.18 -10.69 26.79
N GLY A 22 -15.74 -9.86 25.89
CA GLY A 22 -16.34 -10.32 24.64
C GLY A 22 -15.33 -11.06 23.75
N ILE A 23 -14.14 -10.50 23.57
CA ILE A 23 -13.07 -11.09 22.74
C ILE A 23 -12.51 -12.36 23.38
N LEU A 24 -12.22 -12.34 24.68
CA LEU A 24 -11.67 -13.50 25.41
C LEU A 24 -12.66 -14.67 25.51
N SER A 25 -13.96 -14.42 25.41
CA SER A 25 -14.97 -15.49 25.40
C SER A 25 -14.88 -16.40 24.16
N GLY A 26 -14.07 -16.03 23.15
CA GLY A 26 -13.99 -16.74 21.87
C GLY A 26 -15.16 -16.44 20.94
N PHE A 27 -16.02 -15.49 21.32
CA PHE A 27 -17.09 -14.99 20.45
C PHE A 27 -16.46 -14.27 19.25
N PRO A 28 -17.03 -14.37 18.03
CA PRO A 28 -16.45 -13.71 16.88
C PRO A 28 -16.34 -12.21 17.12
N VAL A 29 -15.12 -11.68 17.00
CA VAL A 29 -14.75 -10.31 17.41
C VAL A 29 -15.67 -9.26 16.80
N ALA A 30 -16.04 -9.44 15.52
CA ALA A 30 -16.94 -8.57 14.81
C ALA A 30 -18.28 -8.31 15.55
N PHE A 31 -18.84 -9.34 16.18
CA PHE A 31 -20.06 -9.20 16.99
C PHE A 31 -19.75 -8.80 18.44
N ALA A 32 -18.61 -9.21 18.97
CA ALA A 32 -18.16 -8.83 20.31
C ALA A 32 -18.02 -7.31 20.45
N ILE A 33 -17.53 -6.61 19.41
CA ILE A 33 -17.38 -5.15 19.42
C ILE A 33 -18.74 -4.46 19.52
N GLY A 34 -19.70 -4.82 18.65
CA GLY A 34 -21.05 -4.23 18.68
C GLY A 34 -21.79 -4.57 19.98
N GLY A 35 -21.70 -5.82 20.43
CA GLY A 35 -22.27 -6.26 21.70
C GLY A 35 -21.66 -5.54 22.90
N ALA A 36 -20.35 -5.33 22.92
CA ALA A 36 -19.66 -4.57 23.95
C ALA A 36 -20.15 -3.12 23.98
N GLY A 37 -20.36 -2.48 22.83
CA GLY A 37 -20.95 -1.14 22.75
C GLY A 37 -22.33 -1.07 23.39
N ILE A 38 -23.23 -2.00 23.04
CA ILE A 38 -24.60 -2.03 23.59
C ILE A 38 -24.60 -2.30 25.10
N ILE A 39 -23.85 -3.32 25.54
CA ILE A 39 -23.80 -3.72 26.95
C ILE A 39 -23.15 -2.62 27.79
N SER A 40 -22.02 -2.06 27.35
CA SER A 40 -21.35 -0.97 28.07
C SER A 40 -22.24 0.26 28.15
N PHE A 41 -22.91 0.67 27.07
CA PHE A 41 -23.87 1.77 27.10
C PHE A 41 -24.98 1.53 28.13
N GLY A 42 -25.57 0.33 28.15
CA GLY A 42 -26.61 -0.02 29.12
C GLY A 42 -26.12 0.03 30.58
N ILE A 43 -24.90 -0.45 30.85
CA ILE A 43 -24.29 -0.38 32.18
C ILE A 43 -24.02 1.08 32.57
N ILE A 44 -23.44 1.88 31.67
CA ILE A 44 -23.14 3.29 31.91
C ILE A 44 -24.44 4.07 32.16
N ALA A 45 -25.47 3.88 31.34
CA ALA A 45 -26.78 4.52 31.51
C ALA A 45 -27.44 4.15 32.85
N ALA A 46 -27.35 2.88 33.26
CA ALA A 46 -27.87 2.43 34.56
C ALA A 46 -27.10 3.05 35.74
N LEU A 47 -25.78 3.21 35.64
CA LEU A 47 -24.97 3.83 36.69
C LEU A 47 -25.13 5.36 36.73
N ASP A 48 -25.28 6.01 35.57
CA ASP A 48 -25.53 7.45 35.46
C ASP A 48 -26.91 7.82 36.01
N SER A 49 -27.96 7.07 35.63
CA SER A 49 -29.31 7.26 36.20
C SER A 49 -29.39 6.99 37.71
N ALA A 50 -28.51 6.14 38.24
CA ALA A 50 -28.35 5.93 39.68
C ALA A 50 -27.55 7.04 40.39
N GLY A 51 -27.06 8.05 39.66
CA GLY A 51 -26.23 9.14 40.17
C GLY A 51 -24.82 8.71 40.60
N LEU A 52 -24.38 7.53 40.15
CA LEU A 52 -23.10 6.94 40.54
C LEU A 52 -21.94 7.39 39.64
N LEU A 53 -22.22 7.75 38.40
CA LEU A 53 -21.27 8.33 37.46
C LEU A 53 -21.38 9.84 37.46
N ILE A 54 -20.30 10.51 37.86
CA ILE A 54 -20.21 11.97 37.91
C ILE A 54 -18.94 12.35 37.17
N HIS A 55 -19.06 13.21 36.17
CA HIS A 55 -17.95 13.83 35.46
C HIS A 55 -17.52 15.12 36.18
N GLN A 56 -16.21 15.31 36.36
CA GLN A 56 -15.62 16.53 36.91
C GLN A 56 -15.15 17.45 35.79
N ALA A 57 -16.07 18.24 35.25
CA ALA A 57 -15.77 19.23 34.22
C ALA A 57 -15.19 20.52 34.80
N ILE A 58 -14.43 21.26 34.00
CA ILE A 58 -13.92 22.59 34.39
C ILE A 58 -15.09 23.56 34.47
N ASP A 59 -15.14 24.35 35.54
CA ASP A 59 -16.11 25.44 35.68
C ASP A 59 -15.76 26.59 34.73
N THR A 60 -16.34 26.57 33.52
CA THR A 60 -16.19 27.63 32.52
C THR A 60 -16.81 28.96 32.95
N SER A 61 -17.68 28.96 33.97
CA SER A 61 -18.26 30.18 34.54
C SER A 61 -17.37 30.83 35.60
N SER A 62 -16.34 30.13 36.08
CA SER A 62 -15.45 30.62 37.12
C SER A 62 -14.63 31.84 36.67
N GLN A 63 -14.32 32.71 37.63
CA GLN A 63 -13.45 33.86 37.37
C GLN A 63 -12.04 33.40 36.95
N ALA A 64 -11.54 32.32 37.56
CA ALA A 64 -10.24 31.73 37.21
C ALA A 64 -10.16 31.25 35.75
N TYR A 65 -11.23 30.63 35.23
CA TYR A 65 -11.30 30.25 33.81
C TYR A 65 -11.31 31.49 32.90
N ARG A 66 -12.11 32.50 33.25
CA ARG A 66 -12.17 33.76 32.50
C ARG A 66 -10.84 34.50 32.48
N ASP A 67 -10.15 34.54 33.61
CA ASP A 67 -8.82 35.16 33.73
C ASP A 67 -7.78 34.41 32.88
N LEU A 68 -7.86 33.06 32.85
CA LEU A 68 -7.00 32.23 32.00
C LEU A 68 -7.26 32.47 30.50
N VAL A 69 -8.52 32.50 30.06
CA VAL A 69 -8.86 32.80 28.66
C VAL A 69 -8.44 34.23 28.29
N ASN A 70 -8.64 35.20 29.18
CA ASN A 70 -8.20 36.59 28.98
C ASN A 70 -6.68 36.75 28.94
N SER A 71 -5.92 35.81 29.51
CA SER A 71 -4.45 35.79 29.40
C SER A 71 -3.95 35.36 28.01
N GLY A 72 -4.85 35.00 27.10
CA GLY A 72 -4.55 34.59 25.73
C GLY A 72 -4.54 33.07 25.52
N VAL A 73 -4.86 32.28 26.55
CA VAL A 73 -4.99 30.82 26.42
C VAL A 73 -6.29 30.48 25.71
N LYS A 74 -6.21 29.74 24.60
CA LYS A 74 -7.39 29.34 23.83
C LYS A 74 -8.26 28.37 24.63
N PRO A 75 -9.59 28.54 24.66
CA PRO A 75 -10.52 27.63 25.34
C PRO A 75 -10.29 26.15 25.05
N ASP A 76 -9.99 25.80 23.80
CA ASP A 76 -9.82 24.40 23.37
C ASP A 76 -8.55 23.72 23.91
N THR A 77 -7.61 24.52 24.44
CA THR A 77 -6.39 24.03 25.08
C THR A 77 -6.52 23.90 26.59
N VAL A 78 -7.64 24.39 27.16
CA VAL A 78 -7.91 24.32 28.59
C VAL A 78 -8.48 22.94 28.92
N SER A 79 -7.67 22.10 29.56
CA SER A 79 -8.08 20.77 30.01
C SER A 79 -7.73 20.53 31.47
N VAL A 80 -8.42 19.55 32.08
CA VAL A 80 -8.21 19.18 33.49
C VAL A 80 -6.77 18.70 33.73
N PHE A 81 -6.12 18.17 32.70
CA PHE A 81 -4.74 17.70 32.74
C PHE A 81 -3.72 18.84 32.67
N ARG A 82 -3.98 19.86 31.84
CA ARG A 82 -3.06 20.99 31.64
C ARG A 82 -3.17 22.03 32.76
N PHE A 83 -4.38 22.24 33.27
CA PHE A 83 -4.68 23.22 34.32
C PHE A 83 -5.44 22.56 35.47
N PRO A 84 -4.76 21.76 36.31
CA PRO A 84 -5.41 20.98 37.36
C PRO A 84 -6.03 21.84 38.47
N ASP A 85 -5.53 23.07 38.65
CA ASP A 85 -5.92 24.01 39.70
C ASP A 85 -7.22 24.77 39.43
N LEU A 86 -7.80 24.64 38.21
CA LEU A 86 -9.06 25.28 37.88
C LEU A 86 -10.22 24.69 38.70
N PRO A 87 -11.20 25.53 39.12
CA PRO A 87 -12.41 25.05 39.79
C PRO A 87 -13.17 24.06 38.91
N ARG A 88 -13.73 23.01 39.52
CA ARG A 88 -14.45 21.94 38.82
C ARG A 88 -15.90 21.87 39.27
N ILE A 89 -16.79 21.54 38.34
CA ILE A 89 -18.19 21.26 38.60
C ILE A 89 -18.48 19.78 38.38
N ALA A 90 -19.33 19.23 39.25
CA ALA A 90 -19.82 17.87 39.13
C ALA A 90 -21.04 17.87 38.20
N GLU A 91 -20.92 17.23 37.04
CA GLU A 91 -22.02 17.02 36.10
C GLU A 91 -22.27 15.53 35.86
N PRO A 92 -23.51 15.13 35.53
CA PRO A 92 -23.76 13.76 35.08
C PRO A 92 -22.99 13.49 33.79
N VAL A 93 -22.60 12.23 33.57
CA VAL A 93 -21.84 11.85 32.37
C VAL A 93 -22.68 12.06 31.11
N PHE A 94 -24.00 11.84 31.20
CA PHE A 94 -24.94 12.25 30.18
C PHE A 94 -25.66 13.55 30.58
N VAL A 95 -25.13 14.69 30.16
CA VAL A 95 -25.65 16.04 30.50
C VAL A 95 -27.15 16.21 30.20
N GLN A 96 -27.64 15.62 29.10
CA GLN A 96 -29.05 15.69 28.67
C GLN A 96 -29.85 14.42 29.00
N GLY A 97 -29.31 13.51 29.81
CA GLY A 97 -29.88 12.20 30.08
C GLY A 97 -29.48 11.14 29.02
N TRP A 98 -29.56 9.88 29.43
CA TRP A 98 -29.16 8.74 28.61
C TRP A 98 -30.13 8.49 27.45
N GLU A 99 -31.40 8.89 27.56
CA GLU A 99 -32.40 8.75 26.50
C GLU A 99 -32.03 9.62 25.29
N THR A 100 -31.66 10.88 25.52
CA THR A 100 -31.21 11.78 24.45
C THR A 100 -29.90 11.32 23.84
N ALA A 101 -28.98 10.78 24.66
CA ALA A 101 -27.75 10.17 24.17
C ALA A 101 -28.04 8.95 23.28
N LEU A 102 -29.00 8.11 23.64
CA LEU A 102 -29.44 6.96 22.86
C LEU A 102 -30.04 7.39 21.52
N ASP A 103 -30.98 8.35 21.52
CA ASP A 103 -31.61 8.87 20.29
C ASP A 103 -30.59 9.49 19.34
N ARG A 104 -29.63 10.24 19.90
CA ARG A 104 -28.50 10.81 19.16
C ARG A 104 -27.63 9.71 18.54
N ASN A 105 -27.28 8.69 19.31
CA ASN A 105 -26.47 7.56 18.85
C ASN A 105 -27.20 6.75 17.76
N LEU A 106 -28.49 6.49 17.91
CA LEU A 106 -29.33 5.78 16.93
C LEU A 106 -29.52 6.59 15.64
N SER A 107 -29.55 7.91 15.71
CA SER A 107 -29.61 8.76 14.51
C SER A 107 -28.25 8.79 13.78
N PHE A 108 -27.16 8.96 14.53
CA PHE A 108 -25.82 9.01 13.94
C PHE A 108 -25.32 7.66 13.43
N ILE A 109 -25.71 6.54 14.04
CA ILE A 109 -25.30 5.23 13.56
C ILE A 109 -25.85 4.96 12.16
N VAL A 110 -27.11 5.30 11.90
CA VAL A 110 -27.72 5.10 10.58
C VAL A 110 -26.97 5.93 9.53
N ASN A 111 -26.69 7.20 9.84
CA ASN A 111 -25.93 8.07 8.94
C ASN A 111 -24.48 7.58 8.74
N ARG A 112 -23.75 7.24 9.82
CA ARG A 112 -22.39 6.71 9.73
C ARG A 112 -22.33 5.38 8.99
N MET A 113 -23.31 4.50 9.17
CA MET A 113 -23.39 3.25 8.40
C MET A 113 -23.64 3.54 6.92
N ASN A 114 -24.52 4.50 6.60
CA ASN A 114 -24.74 4.89 5.22
C ASN A 114 -23.45 5.45 4.58
N GLU A 115 -22.76 6.36 5.26
CA GLU A 115 -21.54 7.01 4.77
C GLU A 115 -20.31 6.07 4.75
N ARG A 116 -20.16 5.20 5.73
CA ARG A 116 -18.93 4.36 5.87
C ARG A 116 -19.07 2.92 5.41
N VAL A 117 -20.30 2.45 5.12
CA VAL A 117 -20.56 1.04 4.76
C VAL A 117 -21.31 0.91 3.44
N LEU A 118 -22.36 1.71 3.21
CA LEU A 118 -23.35 1.46 2.14
C LEU A 118 -23.25 2.37 0.91
N ALA A 119 -22.91 3.65 1.07
CA ALA A 119 -22.93 4.63 -0.02
C ALA A 119 -21.75 5.61 -0.10
N GLY A 120 -20.72 5.53 0.76
CA GLY A 120 -19.62 6.51 0.73
C GLY A 120 -18.27 6.02 0.20
N GLN A 121 -17.28 6.92 0.20
CA GLN A 121 -15.94 6.76 -0.39
C GLN A 121 -15.17 5.55 0.15
N SER A 122 -15.38 5.22 1.42
CA SER A 122 -14.85 4.02 2.06
C SER A 122 -15.15 2.71 1.30
N ILE A 123 -16.24 2.65 0.53
CA ILE A 123 -16.61 1.45 -0.25
C ILE A 123 -15.61 1.17 -1.36
N GLU A 124 -15.08 2.20 -2.03
CA GLU A 124 -14.07 2.00 -3.07
C GLU A 124 -12.83 1.31 -2.49
N THR A 125 -12.45 1.70 -1.28
CA THR A 125 -11.29 1.16 -0.56
C THR A 125 -11.55 -0.27 -0.05
N LEU A 126 -12.76 -0.54 0.45
CA LEU A 126 -13.19 -1.88 0.84
C LEU A 126 -13.29 -2.83 -0.36
N LEU A 127 -13.68 -2.31 -1.53
CA LEU A 127 -13.70 -3.07 -2.78
C LEU A 127 -12.28 -3.44 -3.22
N ALA A 128 -11.30 -2.53 -3.04
CA ALA A 128 -9.89 -2.84 -3.27
C ALA A 128 -9.41 -3.96 -2.35
N VAL A 129 -9.77 -3.92 -1.05
CA VAL A 129 -9.47 -5.00 -0.09
C VAL A 129 -10.05 -6.33 -0.57
N LEU A 130 -11.32 -6.38 -0.99
CA LEU A 130 -11.94 -7.59 -1.52
C LEU A 130 -11.18 -8.14 -2.73
N MET A 131 -10.77 -7.28 -3.67
CA MET A 131 -10.04 -7.69 -4.87
C MET A 131 -8.62 -8.19 -4.56
N PHE A 132 -7.91 -7.56 -3.62
CA PHE A 132 -6.60 -8.05 -3.18
C PHE A 132 -6.70 -9.37 -2.43
N VAL A 133 -7.70 -9.53 -1.55
CA VAL A 133 -7.99 -10.80 -0.90
C VAL A 133 -8.28 -11.90 -1.93
N LEU A 134 -9.11 -11.60 -2.94
CA LEU A 134 -9.42 -12.52 -4.02
C LEU A 134 -8.16 -12.94 -4.79
N MET A 135 -7.31 -11.98 -5.14
CA MET A 135 -6.03 -12.21 -5.81
C MET A 135 -5.16 -13.19 -5.01
N GLY A 136 -4.93 -12.87 -3.74
CA GLY A 136 -4.08 -13.66 -2.85
C GLY A 136 -4.58 -15.09 -2.65
N ILE A 137 -5.85 -15.26 -2.31
CA ILE A 137 -6.45 -16.59 -2.10
C ILE A 137 -6.42 -17.39 -3.40
N THR A 138 -6.59 -16.75 -4.57
CA THR A 138 -6.47 -17.42 -5.87
C THR A 138 -5.06 -17.96 -6.10
N LEU A 139 -4.03 -17.17 -5.83
CA LEU A 139 -2.62 -17.59 -5.96
C LEU A 139 -2.27 -18.70 -4.95
N GLU A 140 -2.79 -18.63 -3.73
CA GLU A 140 -2.59 -19.63 -2.70
C GLU A 140 -3.25 -20.97 -3.07
N ARG A 141 -4.55 -20.95 -3.41
CA ARG A 141 -5.34 -22.16 -3.72
C ARG A 141 -4.93 -22.82 -5.05
N SER A 142 -4.24 -22.11 -5.93
CA SER A 142 -3.70 -22.64 -7.18
C SER A 142 -2.32 -23.31 -7.04
N LYS A 143 -1.84 -23.52 -5.80
CA LYS A 143 -0.54 -24.14 -5.47
C LYS A 143 0.68 -23.34 -5.93
N ILE A 144 0.52 -22.08 -6.37
CA ILE A 144 1.62 -21.22 -6.83
C ILE A 144 2.62 -21.00 -5.69
N ALA A 145 2.11 -20.81 -4.47
CA ALA A 145 2.90 -20.77 -3.24
C ALA A 145 3.83 -21.97 -3.05
N ASN A 146 3.34 -23.20 -3.28
CA ASN A 146 4.12 -24.41 -3.10
C ASN A 146 5.27 -24.51 -4.12
N ASP A 147 5.00 -24.16 -5.37
CA ASP A 147 6.01 -24.18 -6.43
C ASP A 147 7.06 -23.09 -6.21
N LEU A 148 6.64 -21.91 -5.78
CA LEU A 148 7.53 -20.82 -5.39
C LEU A 148 8.46 -21.26 -4.26
N LEU A 149 7.91 -21.89 -3.22
CA LEU A 149 8.68 -22.40 -2.09
C LEU A 149 9.69 -23.47 -2.51
N THR A 150 9.25 -24.49 -3.24
CA THR A 150 10.13 -25.57 -3.70
C THR A 150 11.20 -25.04 -4.67
N THR A 151 10.88 -24.09 -5.52
CA THR A 151 11.83 -23.50 -6.47
C THR A 151 12.83 -22.57 -5.79
N MET A 152 12.39 -21.76 -4.82
CA MET A 152 13.31 -20.94 -4.02
C MET A 152 14.19 -21.79 -3.10
N ALA A 153 13.66 -22.89 -2.57
CA ALA A 153 14.43 -23.88 -1.82
C ALA A 153 15.52 -24.51 -2.70
N ARG A 154 15.26 -24.70 -4.00
CA ARG A 154 16.28 -25.16 -4.95
C ARG A 154 17.37 -24.11 -5.22
N VAL A 155 17.01 -22.83 -5.28
CA VAL A 155 17.97 -21.73 -5.51
C VAL A 155 18.88 -21.51 -4.30
N PHE A 156 18.30 -21.39 -3.11
CA PHE A 156 19.07 -21.04 -1.91
C PHE A 156 19.50 -22.25 -1.07
N GLY A 157 18.90 -23.43 -1.25
CA GLY A 157 19.13 -24.65 -0.46
C GLY A 157 20.58 -25.11 -0.31
N PRO A 158 21.46 -24.97 -1.33
CA PRO A 158 22.88 -25.28 -1.20
C PRO A 158 23.65 -24.38 -0.23
N LEU A 159 23.10 -23.21 0.13
CA LEU A 159 23.70 -22.29 1.09
C LEU A 159 23.31 -22.67 2.52
N PRO A 160 24.19 -22.48 3.53
CA PRO A 160 23.83 -22.61 4.93
C PRO A 160 22.62 -21.72 5.26
N GLY A 161 21.58 -22.26 5.90
CA GLY A 161 20.35 -21.52 6.17
C GLY A 161 19.48 -21.23 4.93
N GLY A 162 19.82 -21.79 3.77
CA GLY A 162 19.18 -21.54 2.49
C GLY A 162 17.66 -21.64 2.51
N LEU A 163 17.12 -22.70 3.10
CA LEU A 163 15.67 -22.92 3.19
C LEU A 163 14.95 -21.84 4.02
N ALA A 164 15.60 -21.31 5.06
CA ALA A 164 15.05 -20.22 5.86
C ALA A 164 15.01 -18.91 5.06
N VAL A 165 16.07 -18.60 4.30
CA VAL A 165 16.10 -17.44 3.39
C VAL A 165 15.03 -17.58 2.31
N SER A 166 14.87 -18.78 1.73
CA SER A 166 13.79 -19.07 0.77
C SER A 166 12.41 -18.77 1.35
N ILE A 167 12.16 -19.12 2.62
CA ILE A 167 10.89 -18.85 3.28
C ILE A 167 10.65 -17.35 3.46
N VAL A 168 11.67 -16.58 3.86
CA VAL A 168 11.56 -15.11 3.97
C VAL A 168 11.22 -14.49 2.62
N VAL A 169 11.92 -14.89 1.55
CA VAL A 169 11.69 -14.37 0.20
C VAL A 169 10.31 -14.75 -0.33
N VAL A 170 9.93 -16.02 -0.22
CA VAL A 170 8.62 -16.51 -0.69
C VAL A 170 7.49 -15.94 0.14
N GLY A 171 7.67 -15.82 1.45
CA GLY A 171 6.69 -15.18 2.31
C GLY A 171 6.58 -13.70 2.05
N ALA A 172 7.66 -12.98 1.71
CA ALA A 172 7.56 -11.58 1.26
C ALA A 172 6.69 -11.46 -0.02
N PHE A 173 6.92 -12.32 -1.02
CA PHE A 173 6.11 -12.33 -2.26
C PHE A 173 4.65 -12.73 -2.02
N LEU A 174 4.43 -13.80 -1.26
CA LEU A 174 3.08 -14.29 -0.98
C LEU A 174 2.32 -13.32 -0.11
N ALA A 175 2.96 -12.76 0.92
CA ALA A 175 2.31 -11.85 1.84
C ALA A 175 1.94 -10.52 1.16
N ALA A 176 2.74 -10.04 0.20
CA ALA A 176 2.36 -8.95 -0.69
C ALA A 176 1.12 -9.26 -1.53
N SER A 177 0.87 -10.52 -1.86
CA SER A 177 -0.28 -10.91 -2.68
C SER A 177 -1.55 -11.20 -1.87
N THR A 178 -1.42 -11.65 -0.62
CA THR A 178 -2.55 -12.09 0.22
C THR A 178 -3.00 -11.03 1.20
N GLY A 179 -2.10 -10.24 1.78
CA GLY A 179 -2.41 -9.26 2.82
C GLY A 179 -3.03 -9.87 4.11
N ILE A 180 -3.19 -11.19 4.18
CA ILE A 180 -3.78 -11.92 5.31
C ILE A 180 -2.68 -12.70 6.00
N VAL A 181 -2.22 -12.16 7.13
CA VAL A 181 -1.14 -12.74 7.92
C VAL A 181 -1.48 -14.15 8.38
N GLY A 182 -2.66 -14.35 8.97
CA GLY A 182 -3.03 -15.64 9.56
C GLY A 182 -3.06 -16.79 8.55
N ALA A 183 -3.69 -16.56 7.40
CA ALA A 183 -3.72 -17.54 6.31
C ALA A 183 -2.29 -17.86 5.81
N THR A 184 -1.45 -16.84 5.63
CA THR A 184 -0.08 -17.02 5.15
C THR A 184 0.78 -17.80 6.14
N VAL A 185 0.70 -17.49 7.44
CA VAL A 185 1.42 -18.22 8.50
C VAL A 185 0.95 -19.67 8.59
N VAL A 186 -0.36 -19.91 8.49
CA VAL A 186 -0.96 -21.26 8.48
C VAL A 186 -0.47 -22.05 7.28
N THR A 187 -0.54 -21.47 6.08
CA THR A 187 -0.16 -22.14 4.84
C THR A 187 1.34 -22.41 4.78
N MET A 188 2.18 -21.45 5.15
CA MET A 188 3.62 -21.65 5.27
C MET A 188 3.96 -22.63 6.40
N GLY A 189 3.19 -22.63 7.51
CA GLY A 189 3.32 -23.62 8.57
C GLY A 189 3.03 -25.04 8.09
N LEU A 190 1.99 -25.25 7.29
CA LEU A 190 1.63 -26.57 6.75
C LEU A 190 2.61 -27.05 5.67
N LEU A 191 3.15 -26.14 4.86
CA LEU A 191 4.02 -26.48 3.73
C LEU A 191 5.51 -26.51 4.09
N ALA A 192 5.99 -25.50 4.81
CA ALA A 192 7.41 -25.26 5.04
C ALA A 192 7.92 -25.91 6.33
N LEU A 193 7.15 -25.87 7.43
CA LEU A 193 7.62 -26.38 8.73
C LEU A 193 7.98 -27.87 8.68
N PRO A 194 7.17 -28.79 8.12
CA PRO A 194 7.54 -30.20 8.03
C PRO A 194 8.79 -30.41 7.18
N THR A 195 8.96 -29.61 6.12
CA THR A 195 10.11 -29.67 5.22
C THR A 195 11.39 -29.21 5.91
N MET A 196 11.33 -28.16 6.74
CA MET A 196 12.47 -27.70 7.54
C MET A 196 12.90 -28.74 8.58
N LEU A 197 11.94 -29.30 9.33
CA LEU A 197 12.22 -30.28 10.37
C LEU A 197 12.82 -31.58 9.79
N ARG A 198 12.34 -32.03 8.61
CA ARG A 198 12.93 -33.18 7.90
C ARG A 198 14.37 -32.96 7.46
N ASN A 199 14.76 -31.71 7.22
CA ASN A 199 16.12 -31.32 6.88
C ASN A 199 16.94 -30.89 8.12
N ASN A 200 16.55 -31.32 9.32
CA ASN A 200 17.25 -31.08 10.59
C ASN A 200 17.43 -29.59 10.96
N TYR A 201 16.52 -28.71 10.51
CA TYR A 201 16.49 -27.34 11.02
C TYR A 201 15.97 -27.31 12.46
N SER A 202 16.48 -26.39 13.28
CA SER A 202 15.99 -26.20 14.64
C SER A 202 14.51 -25.76 14.65
N PRO A 203 13.66 -26.31 15.53
CA PRO A 203 12.28 -25.89 15.66
C PRO A 203 12.11 -24.39 15.92
N GLU A 204 13.02 -23.79 16.70
CA GLU A 204 13.00 -22.37 17.03
C GLU A 204 13.23 -21.51 15.79
N LEU A 205 14.26 -21.81 14.98
CA LEU A 205 14.52 -21.02 13.77
C LEU A 205 13.39 -21.23 12.74
N ALA A 206 12.96 -22.47 12.55
CA ALA A 206 11.91 -22.79 11.59
C ALA A 206 10.59 -22.07 11.92
N THR A 207 10.16 -22.11 13.19
CA THR A 207 8.92 -21.45 13.62
C THR A 207 9.05 -19.93 13.62
N GLY A 208 10.18 -19.38 14.07
CA GLY A 208 10.44 -17.95 14.07
C GLY A 208 10.41 -17.35 12.67
N VAL A 209 11.12 -17.96 11.72
CA VAL A 209 11.17 -17.51 10.32
C VAL A 209 9.80 -17.56 9.66
N ILE A 210 9.03 -18.64 9.85
CA ILE A 210 7.69 -18.78 9.26
C ILE A 210 6.72 -17.74 9.82
N ALA A 211 6.70 -17.56 11.14
CA ALA A 211 5.83 -16.57 11.78
C ALA A 211 6.21 -15.13 11.38
N ALA A 212 7.49 -14.78 11.44
CA ALA A 212 7.98 -13.45 11.05
C ALA A 212 7.70 -13.16 9.57
N SER A 213 8.00 -14.10 8.68
CA SER A 213 7.80 -13.92 7.25
C SER A 213 6.33 -13.77 6.86
N GLY A 214 5.41 -14.44 7.54
CA GLY A 214 3.98 -14.31 7.26
C GLY A 214 3.41 -12.93 7.62
N THR A 215 4.03 -12.21 8.55
CA THR A 215 3.59 -10.85 8.93
C THR A 215 4.05 -9.75 7.97
N LEU A 216 5.01 -10.03 7.08
CA LEU A 216 5.50 -9.04 6.10
C LEU A 216 4.41 -8.50 5.18
N GLY A 217 3.29 -9.22 5.02
CA GLY A 217 2.14 -8.77 4.23
C GLY A 217 1.39 -7.58 4.82
N GLN A 218 1.67 -7.21 6.07
CA GLN A 218 1.14 -5.99 6.66
C GLN A 218 1.86 -4.73 6.14
N ILE A 219 3.10 -4.85 5.66
CA ILE A 219 3.90 -3.70 5.23
C ILE A 219 4.25 -3.73 3.74
N ILE A 220 4.50 -4.91 3.16
CA ILE A 220 4.89 -5.01 1.75
C ILE A 220 3.66 -4.81 0.85
N PRO A 221 3.64 -3.77 -0.03
CA PRO A 221 2.52 -3.52 -0.93
C PRO A 221 2.35 -4.63 -2.00
N PRO A 222 1.11 -4.90 -2.47
CA PRO A 222 -0.17 -4.34 -2.02
C PRO A 222 -0.63 -4.93 -0.68
N SER A 223 -0.81 -4.09 0.35
CA SER A 223 -1.15 -4.52 1.70
C SER A 223 -2.52 -4.02 2.15
N ILE A 224 -3.36 -4.91 2.68
CA ILE A 224 -4.66 -4.57 3.26
C ILE A 224 -4.50 -3.54 4.39
N VAL A 225 -3.49 -3.70 5.24
CA VAL A 225 -3.22 -2.80 6.36
C VAL A 225 -2.96 -1.39 5.86
N ILE A 226 -2.10 -1.24 4.84
CA ILE A 226 -1.76 0.08 4.28
C ILE A 226 -2.92 0.68 3.50
N VAL A 227 -3.75 -0.11 2.81
CA VAL A 227 -4.97 0.40 2.15
C VAL A 227 -5.93 1.01 3.18
N LEU A 228 -6.17 0.30 4.28
CA LEU A 228 -7.10 0.74 5.32
C LEU A 228 -6.55 1.91 6.12
N LEU A 229 -5.28 1.84 6.51
CA LEU A 229 -4.60 2.96 7.16
C LEU A 229 -4.56 4.18 6.25
N GLY A 230 -4.26 4.02 4.96
CA GLY A 230 -4.13 5.17 4.08
C GLY A 230 -5.43 5.91 3.82
N THR A 231 -6.55 5.18 3.79
CA THR A 231 -7.87 5.80 3.71
C THR A 231 -8.18 6.61 4.97
N LEU A 232 -8.04 5.98 6.15
CA LEU A 232 -8.38 6.65 7.41
C LEU A 232 -7.38 7.74 7.80
N ALA A 233 -6.09 7.52 7.59
CA ALA A 233 -5.04 8.49 7.87
C ALA A 233 -5.18 9.71 6.97
N GLY A 234 -5.49 9.52 5.68
CA GLY A 234 -5.76 10.62 4.75
C GLY A 234 -6.92 11.51 5.22
N ASP A 235 -8.05 10.89 5.58
CA ASP A 235 -9.23 11.61 6.09
C ASP A 235 -8.93 12.34 7.40
N LEU A 236 -8.27 11.66 8.35
CA LEU A 236 -7.92 12.21 9.66
C LEU A 236 -6.88 13.33 9.57
N TYR A 237 -5.89 13.17 8.69
CA TYR A 237 -4.88 14.20 8.42
C TYR A 237 -5.52 15.43 7.81
N SER A 238 -6.32 15.27 6.75
CA SER A 238 -7.00 16.39 6.10
C SER A 238 -7.88 17.16 7.09
N THR A 239 -8.69 16.44 7.87
CA THR A 239 -9.60 17.06 8.86
C THR A 239 -8.82 17.73 10.01
N ALA A 240 -7.77 17.10 10.50
CA ALA A 240 -6.98 17.63 11.61
C ALA A 240 -6.18 18.88 11.21
N GLN A 241 -5.61 18.90 10.00
CA GLN A 241 -4.92 20.07 9.47
C GLN A 241 -5.89 21.21 9.16
N GLU A 242 -7.11 20.91 8.70
CA GLU A 242 -8.15 21.92 8.51
C GLU A 242 -8.52 22.60 9.84
N THR A 243 -8.68 21.81 10.90
CA THR A 243 -8.94 22.33 12.25
C THR A 243 -7.76 23.18 12.75
N ARG A 244 -6.53 22.71 12.53
CA ARG A 244 -5.31 23.46 12.90
C ARG A 244 -5.19 24.78 12.15
N ALA A 245 -5.55 24.82 10.87
CA ALA A 245 -5.55 26.04 10.08
C ALA A 245 -6.59 27.05 10.58
N GLN A 246 -7.80 26.59 10.91
CA GLN A 246 -8.84 27.41 11.52
C GLN A 246 -8.39 27.97 12.88
N ASP A 247 -7.75 27.13 13.71
CA ASP A 247 -7.17 27.56 14.98
C ASP A 247 -6.06 28.62 14.78
N ALA A 248 -5.26 28.50 13.71
CA ALA A 248 -4.25 29.48 13.32
C ALA A 248 -4.84 30.78 12.72
N GLY A 249 -6.17 30.86 12.55
CA GLY A 249 -6.85 32.02 11.96
C GLY A 249 -6.84 32.06 10.44
N CYS A 250 -6.43 30.96 9.79
CA CYS A 250 -6.47 30.76 8.35
C CYS A 250 -7.80 30.14 7.91
N THR A 251 -8.17 30.29 6.63
CA THR A 251 -9.45 29.80 6.10
C THR A 251 -9.48 28.30 5.85
N ASP A 252 -8.35 27.73 5.45
CA ASP A 252 -8.21 26.35 5.00
C ASP A 252 -6.77 25.85 5.18
N ALA A 253 -6.59 24.53 5.23
CA ALA A 253 -5.30 23.88 5.41
C ALA A 253 -4.30 24.18 4.28
N LEU A 254 -4.78 24.29 3.03
CA LEU A 254 -3.94 24.61 1.88
C LEU A 254 -3.29 25.99 2.04
N THR A 255 -4.04 26.97 2.54
CA THR A 255 -3.52 28.31 2.82
C THR A 255 -2.48 28.29 3.93
N TYR A 256 -2.69 27.51 4.98
CA TYR A 256 -1.78 27.44 6.12
C TYR A 256 -0.49 26.66 5.81
N LEU A 257 -0.61 25.49 5.18
CA LEU A 257 0.52 24.60 4.88
C LEU A 257 1.25 24.94 3.57
N GLY A 258 0.61 25.66 2.64
CA GLY A 258 1.13 25.91 1.30
C GLY A 258 0.99 24.70 0.34
N GLU A 259 0.67 23.52 0.86
CA GLU A 259 0.44 22.30 0.10
C GLU A 259 -0.91 21.64 0.47
N PRO A 260 -1.53 20.88 -0.44
CA PRO A 260 -2.76 20.17 -0.15
C PRO A 260 -2.57 19.16 1.00
N ALA A 261 -3.39 19.28 2.06
CA ALA A 261 -3.38 18.35 3.19
C ALA A 261 -4.04 17.00 2.86
N VAL A 262 -3.51 16.29 1.86
CA VAL A 262 -4.04 15.01 1.37
C VAL A 262 -2.95 13.96 1.32
N VAL A 263 -3.30 12.76 1.82
CA VAL A 263 -2.44 11.59 1.73
C VAL A 263 -3.20 10.50 1.02
N SER A 264 -2.68 10.07 -0.13
CA SER A 264 -3.29 8.99 -0.90
C SER A 264 -2.77 7.62 -0.47
N VAL A 265 -3.57 6.58 -0.70
CA VAL A 265 -3.14 5.18 -0.53
C VAL A 265 -1.92 4.86 -1.42
N GLY A 266 -1.86 5.43 -2.63
CA GLY A 266 -0.73 5.24 -3.54
C GLY A 266 0.58 5.80 -2.99
N THR A 267 0.54 7.00 -2.42
CA THR A 267 1.69 7.61 -1.73
C THR A 267 2.16 6.76 -0.56
N LEU A 268 1.23 6.16 0.19
CA LEU A 268 1.58 5.26 1.29
C LEU A 268 2.12 3.91 0.82
N PHE A 269 1.71 3.42 -0.36
CA PHE A 269 2.36 2.27 -0.99
C PHE A 269 3.81 2.57 -1.38
N GLN A 270 4.08 3.76 -1.94
CA GLN A 270 5.46 4.22 -2.20
C GLN A 270 6.26 4.25 -0.89
N ALA A 271 5.69 4.86 0.15
CA ALA A 271 6.31 5.02 1.46
C ALA A 271 6.60 3.69 2.17
N ALA A 272 5.73 2.69 2.01
CA ALA A 272 5.87 1.37 2.64
C ALA A 272 6.87 0.45 1.93
N LEU A 273 7.18 0.69 0.65
CA LEU A 273 7.98 -0.21 -0.18
C LEU A 273 9.38 -0.43 0.39
N LEU A 274 10.11 0.65 0.68
CA LEU A 274 11.49 0.56 1.16
C LEU A 274 11.58 -0.01 2.59
N PRO A 275 10.76 0.43 3.57
CA PRO A 275 10.66 -0.21 4.89
C PRO A 275 10.32 -1.70 4.83
N GLY A 276 9.39 -2.11 3.96
CA GLY A 276 9.00 -3.51 3.79
C GLY A 276 10.15 -4.38 3.26
N ILE A 277 10.86 -3.89 2.24
CA ILE A 277 12.06 -4.56 1.70
C ILE A 277 13.17 -4.60 2.76
N MET A 278 13.37 -3.51 3.49
CA MET A 278 14.36 -3.42 4.57
C MET A 278 14.11 -4.50 5.64
N LEU A 279 12.88 -4.65 6.12
CA LEU A 279 12.53 -5.66 7.13
C LEU A 279 12.72 -7.09 6.59
N ALA A 280 12.31 -7.36 5.34
CA ALA A 280 12.53 -8.65 4.71
C ALA A 280 14.03 -8.98 4.58
N LEU A 281 14.85 -7.99 4.21
CA LEU A 281 16.30 -8.14 4.14
C LEU A 281 16.92 -8.40 5.53
N LEU A 282 16.52 -7.65 6.56
CA LEU A 282 17.00 -7.85 7.92
C LEU A 282 16.66 -9.27 8.43
N TYR A 283 15.46 -9.77 8.14
CA TYR A 283 15.07 -11.14 8.46
C TYR A 283 15.92 -12.19 7.74
N ALA A 284 16.16 -12.01 6.44
CA ALA A 284 16.98 -12.92 5.64
C ALA A 284 18.45 -12.90 6.10
N LEU A 285 19.00 -11.71 6.38
CA LEU A 285 20.36 -11.54 6.89
C LEU A 285 20.53 -12.19 8.26
N TYR A 286 19.56 -12.05 9.16
CA TYR A 286 19.56 -12.74 10.45
C TYR A 286 19.51 -14.26 10.28
N ALA A 287 18.60 -14.79 9.45
CA ALA A 287 18.49 -16.22 9.22
C ALA A 287 19.79 -16.81 8.63
N PHE A 288 20.41 -16.10 7.68
CA PHE A 288 21.68 -16.47 7.09
C PHE A 288 22.84 -16.38 8.08
N GLY A 289 22.96 -15.27 8.82
CA GLY A 289 23.99 -15.08 9.85
C GLY A 289 23.89 -16.10 10.98
N TYR A 290 22.67 -16.42 11.42
CA TYR A 290 22.42 -17.48 12.41
C TYR A 290 22.90 -18.85 11.92
N ALA A 291 22.68 -19.15 10.63
CA ALA A 291 23.11 -20.41 10.02
C ALA A 291 24.64 -20.50 9.84
N LEU A 292 25.31 -19.37 9.54
CA LEU A 292 26.78 -19.32 9.49
C LEU A 292 27.41 -19.55 10.87
N LEU A 293 26.80 -19.01 11.93
CA LEU A 293 27.26 -19.17 13.31
C LEU A 293 26.88 -20.54 13.89
N ASN A 294 25.76 -21.13 13.46
CA ASN A 294 25.25 -22.42 13.94
C ASN A 294 24.93 -23.38 12.79
N PRO A 295 25.93 -23.94 12.08
CA PRO A 295 25.70 -24.81 10.91
C PRO A 295 24.88 -26.06 11.23
N GLU A 296 24.98 -26.59 12.46
CA GLU A 296 24.22 -27.77 12.90
C GLU A 296 22.72 -27.52 13.02
N LYS A 297 22.32 -26.27 13.30
CA LYS A 297 20.91 -25.90 13.52
C LYS A 297 20.19 -25.44 12.25
N ALA A 298 20.93 -25.22 11.18
CA ALA A 298 20.42 -24.77 9.89
C ALA A 298 21.32 -25.29 8.74
N PRO A 299 21.41 -26.62 8.57
CA PRO A 299 22.33 -27.22 7.61
C PRO A 299 21.94 -26.90 6.16
N ALA A 300 22.93 -26.90 5.27
CA ALA A 300 22.68 -26.82 3.83
C ALA A 300 21.97 -28.09 3.37
N VAL A 301 20.96 -27.96 2.51
CA VAL A 301 20.18 -29.08 1.99
C VAL A 301 20.85 -29.59 0.71
N PRO A 302 21.39 -30.83 0.68
CA PRO A 302 22.00 -31.38 -0.52
C PRO A 302 20.93 -31.60 -1.59
N MET A 303 21.12 -30.94 -2.72
CA MET A 303 20.21 -31.00 -3.86
C MET A 303 20.48 -32.22 -4.74
N SER A 304 19.43 -32.98 -5.08
CA SER A 304 19.48 -33.93 -6.18
C SER A 304 19.54 -33.16 -7.51
N GLY A 305 20.66 -33.30 -8.24
CA GLY A 305 20.91 -32.89 -9.63
C GLY A 305 19.97 -31.84 -10.26
N GLY A 306 20.45 -30.60 -10.39
CA GLY A 306 19.72 -29.57 -11.14
C GLY A 306 19.57 -29.96 -12.62
N SER A 307 18.34 -29.90 -13.13
CA SER A 307 17.96 -30.11 -14.54
C SER A 307 18.35 -28.94 -15.47
N GLY A 308 19.25 -28.07 -15.02
CA GLY A 308 19.70 -26.89 -15.75
C GLY A 308 20.98 -27.15 -16.53
N GLU A 309 21.11 -26.47 -17.67
CA GLU A 309 22.35 -26.44 -18.44
C GLU A 309 23.49 -25.87 -17.56
N PRO A 310 24.71 -26.43 -17.59
CA PRO A 310 25.83 -25.90 -16.81
C PRO A 310 26.23 -24.50 -17.32
N ILE A 311 25.96 -23.48 -16.50
CA ILE A 311 26.32 -22.08 -16.78
C ILE A 311 27.64 -21.76 -16.07
N THR A 312 28.61 -21.18 -16.77
CA THR A 312 29.87 -20.73 -16.13
C THR A 312 29.63 -19.48 -15.29
N ARG A 313 30.42 -19.27 -14.21
CA ARG A 313 30.28 -18.07 -13.36
C ARG A 313 30.39 -16.77 -14.14
N SER A 314 31.26 -16.71 -15.15
CA SER A 314 31.42 -15.55 -16.04
C SER A 314 30.20 -15.31 -16.91
N GLU A 315 29.60 -16.36 -17.48
CA GLU A 315 28.39 -16.24 -18.30
C GLU A 315 27.19 -15.80 -17.46
N GLY A 316 27.02 -16.38 -16.27
CA GLY A 316 25.98 -15.97 -15.33
C GLY A 316 26.13 -14.50 -14.94
N LEU A 317 27.33 -14.06 -14.56
CA LEU A 317 27.59 -12.67 -14.18
C LEU A 317 27.37 -11.70 -15.35
N THR A 318 27.79 -12.06 -16.56
CA THR A 318 27.69 -11.20 -17.74
C THR A 318 26.25 -11.09 -18.23
N TRP A 319 25.53 -12.20 -18.38
CA TRP A 319 24.23 -12.21 -19.06
C TRP A 319 23.03 -12.17 -18.13
N LEU A 320 23.13 -12.65 -16.88
CA LEU A 320 22.01 -12.60 -15.93
C LEU A 320 22.02 -11.36 -15.03
N LEU A 321 23.17 -10.67 -14.89
CA LEU A 321 23.30 -9.48 -14.04
C LEU A 321 23.88 -8.29 -14.79
N GLY A 322 25.07 -8.41 -15.37
CA GLY A 322 25.80 -7.30 -15.98
C GLY A 322 25.06 -6.66 -17.15
N ALA A 323 24.61 -7.47 -18.13
CA ALA A 323 23.91 -7.00 -19.31
C ALA A 323 22.51 -6.41 -19.01
N PRO A 324 21.66 -7.02 -18.15
CA PRO A 324 20.42 -6.39 -17.71
C PRO A 324 20.63 -5.05 -17.02
N VAL A 325 21.58 -4.98 -16.08
CA VAL A 325 21.91 -3.73 -15.37
C VAL A 325 22.45 -2.67 -16.33
N ALA A 326 23.37 -3.04 -17.22
CA ALA A 326 23.92 -2.12 -18.21
C ALA A 326 22.84 -1.59 -19.17
N LEU A 327 21.89 -2.42 -19.57
CA LEU A 327 20.80 -2.03 -20.46
C LEU A 327 19.83 -1.06 -19.79
N ILE A 328 19.42 -1.36 -18.54
CA ILE A 328 18.54 -0.46 -17.76
C ILE A 328 19.27 0.84 -17.43
N PHE A 329 20.49 0.76 -16.92
CA PHE A 329 21.30 1.92 -16.56
C PHE A 329 21.61 2.79 -17.79
N GLY A 330 21.90 2.18 -18.94
CA GLY A 330 22.09 2.88 -20.21
C GLY A 330 20.83 3.63 -20.64
N ALA A 331 19.65 3.01 -20.53
CA ALA A 331 18.38 3.68 -20.84
C ALA A 331 18.08 4.84 -19.86
N VAL A 332 18.35 4.65 -18.57
CA VAL A 332 18.19 5.71 -17.55
C VAL A 332 19.15 6.87 -17.81
N LEU A 333 20.42 6.59 -18.13
CA LEU A 333 21.40 7.61 -18.48
C LEU A 333 20.98 8.41 -19.72
N LEU A 334 20.54 7.71 -20.78
CA LEU A 334 20.05 8.34 -22.00
C LEU A 334 18.77 9.16 -21.76
N GLY A 335 17.92 8.74 -20.82
CA GLY A 335 16.78 9.53 -20.33
C GLY A 335 17.23 10.79 -19.60
N SER A 336 18.19 10.66 -18.67
CA SER A 336 18.72 11.80 -17.91
C SER A 336 19.49 12.81 -18.78
N SER A 337 20.08 12.37 -19.89
CA SER A 337 20.77 13.23 -20.85
C SER A 337 19.85 13.85 -21.91
N GLY A 338 18.54 13.61 -21.83
CA GLY A 338 17.54 14.13 -22.79
C GLY A 338 17.53 13.45 -24.16
N VAL A 339 18.26 12.33 -24.33
CA VAL A 339 18.27 11.57 -25.59
C VAL A 339 17.01 10.71 -25.72
N ILE A 340 16.54 10.14 -24.60
CA ILE A 340 15.23 9.49 -24.49
C ILE A 340 14.29 10.45 -23.79
N GLY A 341 13.13 10.71 -24.39
CA GLY A 341 12.14 11.62 -23.82
C GLY A 341 10.82 11.62 -24.57
N SER A 342 9.93 12.52 -24.15
CA SER A 342 8.62 12.65 -24.77
C SER A 342 8.76 13.23 -26.18
N GLN A 343 8.12 12.59 -27.15
CA GLN A 343 7.88 13.12 -28.50
C GLN A 343 6.43 13.61 -28.65
N ASN A 344 5.69 13.72 -27.55
CA ASN A 344 4.29 14.13 -27.57
C ASN A 344 4.16 15.62 -27.90
N ILE A 345 3.62 15.92 -29.08
CA ILE A 345 3.35 17.28 -29.56
C ILE A 345 1.98 17.82 -29.17
N ASN A 346 1.17 17.07 -28.40
CA ASN A 346 -0.14 17.54 -27.96
C ASN A 346 0.04 18.74 -27.03
N VAL A 347 -0.52 19.88 -27.43
CA VAL A 347 -0.63 21.10 -26.64
C VAL A 347 -2.06 21.18 -26.13
N SER A 348 -2.24 21.47 -24.84
CA SER A 348 -3.55 21.75 -24.27
C SER A 348 -4.18 22.93 -25.01
N ALA A 349 -5.50 22.90 -25.23
CA ALA A 349 -6.21 24.02 -25.86
C ALA A 349 -6.24 25.28 -24.97
N PHE A 350 -5.84 25.12 -23.71
CA PHE A 350 -5.76 26.16 -22.71
C PHE A 350 -4.30 26.34 -22.31
N SER A 351 -3.90 27.59 -22.09
CA SER A 351 -2.64 27.92 -21.44
C SER A 351 -2.59 27.30 -20.05
N ASP A 352 -1.38 26.94 -19.61
CA ASP A 352 -1.17 26.53 -18.22
C ASP A 352 -1.57 27.70 -17.32
N ILE A 353 -2.28 27.38 -16.22
CA ILE A 353 -2.59 28.39 -15.20
C ILE A 353 -1.25 28.95 -14.71
N GLY A 354 -1.14 30.27 -14.62
CA GLY A 354 0.07 30.90 -14.08
C GLY A 354 0.40 30.31 -12.71
N ALA A 355 1.67 30.00 -12.45
CA ALA A 355 2.08 29.56 -11.13
C ALA A 355 1.71 30.65 -10.12
N GLY A 356 0.87 30.30 -9.14
CA GLY A 356 0.60 31.19 -8.01
C GLY A 356 1.86 31.37 -7.16
N ALA A 357 1.84 32.38 -6.28
CA ALA A 357 2.88 32.51 -5.28
C ALA A 357 3.00 31.22 -4.45
N SER A 358 4.22 30.90 -4.02
CA SER A 358 4.53 29.73 -3.19
C SER A 358 3.68 29.64 -1.92
N LEU A 359 3.27 30.78 -1.38
CA LEU A 359 2.30 30.89 -0.29
C LEU A 359 1.22 31.91 -0.64
N ARG A 360 0.00 31.69 -0.14
CA ARG A 360 -1.08 32.68 -0.26
C ARG A 360 -0.81 33.86 0.67
N THR A 361 -0.66 35.05 0.09
CA THR A 361 -0.33 36.28 0.84
C THR A 361 -1.54 37.13 1.20
N ASN A 362 -2.69 36.93 0.53
CA ASN A 362 -3.96 37.57 0.86
C ASN A 362 -4.69 36.81 1.98
N VAL A 363 -4.21 36.97 3.21
CA VAL A 363 -4.74 36.29 4.41
C VAL A 363 -4.98 37.29 5.54
N SER A 364 -5.75 36.88 6.55
CA SER A 364 -5.95 37.68 7.76
C SER A 364 -4.61 37.96 8.48
N GLU A 365 -4.49 39.05 9.23
CA GLU A 365 -3.25 39.35 9.97
C GLU A 365 -2.89 38.25 10.97
N GLN A 366 -3.88 37.59 11.57
CA GLN A 366 -3.65 36.44 12.45
C GLN A 366 -3.09 35.24 11.69
N CYS A 367 -3.63 34.93 10.50
CA CYS A 367 -3.11 33.86 9.65
C CYS A 367 -1.69 34.17 9.18
N LYS A 368 -1.40 35.42 8.81
CA LYS A 368 -0.06 35.86 8.40
C LYS A 368 0.99 35.61 9.49
N VAL A 369 0.71 36.01 10.73
CA VAL A 369 1.63 35.75 11.86
C VAL A 369 1.88 34.24 12.01
N SER A 370 0.82 33.43 11.96
CA SER A 370 0.92 31.98 12.10
C SER A 370 1.66 31.31 10.93
N MET A 371 1.52 31.83 9.71
CA MET A 371 2.23 31.35 8.53
C MET A 371 3.72 31.71 8.56
N ILE A 372 4.05 32.93 9.02
CA ILE A 372 5.44 33.35 9.23
C ILE A 372 6.11 32.48 10.30
N GLU A 373 5.39 32.13 11.36
CA GLU A 373 5.88 31.23 12.40
C GLU A 373 6.17 29.82 11.85
N LEU A 374 5.32 29.31 10.95
CA LEU A 374 5.44 27.97 10.37
C LEU A 374 6.55 27.88 9.30
N HIS A 375 6.55 28.78 8.32
CA HIS A 375 7.41 28.72 7.13
C HIS A 375 8.68 29.58 7.24
N GLY A 376 8.72 30.49 8.21
CA GLY A 376 9.79 31.47 8.38
C GLY A 376 9.59 32.74 7.55
N GLN A 377 10.19 33.83 8.03
CA GLN A 377 10.07 35.14 7.41
C GLN A 377 10.59 35.18 5.96
N SER A 378 11.68 34.44 5.66
CA SER A 378 12.27 34.42 4.33
C SER A 378 11.33 33.83 3.26
N ALA A 379 10.61 32.77 3.61
CA ALA A 379 9.66 32.13 2.70
C ALA A 379 8.44 33.04 2.45
N TRP A 380 7.98 33.72 3.51
CA TRP A 380 6.91 34.71 3.39
C TRP A 380 7.31 35.89 2.50
N ASP A 381 8.49 36.47 2.72
CA ASP A 381 8.97 37.61 1.93
C ASP A 381 9.16 37.21 0.45
N GLN A 382 9.64 35.98 0.20
CA GLN A 382 9.70 35.43 -1.15
C GLN A 382 8.31 35.31 -1.78
N ALA A 383 7.33 34.74 -1.08
CA ALA A 383 5.97 34.62 -1.58
C ALA A 383 5.31 35.99 -1.83
N VAL A 384 5.61 37.01 -1.02
CA VAL A 384 5.17 38.39 -1.25
C VAL A 384 5.80 38.96 -2.50
N SER A 385 7.12 38.79 -2.69
CA SER A 385 7.79 39.21 -3.92
C SER A 385 7.24 38.49 -5.15
N GLU A 386 6.95 37.20 -5.05
CA GLU A 386 6.32 36.42 -6.12
C GLU A 386 4.92 36.96 -6.42
N GLN A 387 4.10 37.20 -5.40
CA GLN A 387 2.77 37.77 -5.59
C GLN A 387 2.83 39.19 -6.19
N GLU A 388 3.77 40.04 -5.76
CA GLU A 388 3.97 41.36 -6.34
C GLU A 388 4.37 41.29 -7.82
N THR A 389 5.22 40.32 -8.20
CA THR A 389 5.55 40.10 -9.62
C THR A 389 4.36 39.59 -10.43
N ILE A 390 3.53 38.72 -9.83
CA ILE A 390 2.31 38.21 -10.44
C ILE A 390 1.29 39.34 -10.62
N ASP A 391 1.08 40.17 -9.58
CA ASP A 391 0.14 41.29 -9.60
C ASP A 391 0.62 42.39 -10.56
N ALA A 392 1.93 42.67 -10.61
CA ALA A 392 2.52 43.58 -11.59
C ALA A 392 2.38 43.07 -13.03
N ALA A 393 2.28 41.75 -13.22
CA ALA A 393 1.96 41.11 -14.49
C ALA A 393 0.46 41.03 -14.80
N GLY A 394 -0.42 41.51 -13.90
CA GLY A 394 -1.88 41.53 -14.07
C GLY A 394 -2.64 40.45 -13.30
N GLY A 395 -2.01 39.78 -12.34
CA GLY A 395 -2.57 38.69 -11.52
C GLY A 395 -2.21 37.30 -12.05
N VAL A 396 -2.66 36.25 -11.37
CA VAL A 396 -2.49 34.87 -11.85
C VAL A 396 -3.20 34.73 -13.19
N ALA A 397 -2.44 34.46 -14.26
CA ALA A 397 -3.00 34.25 -15.58
C ALA A 397 -4.01 33.10 -15.52
N ASN A 398 -5.29 33.43 -15.77
CA ASN A 398 -6.32 32.42 -15.92
C ASN A 398 -5.97 31.55 -17.13
N ALA A 399 -6.37 30.28 -17.09
CA ALA A 399 -6.26 29.39 -18.24
C ALA A 399 -7.10 29.95 -19.41
N GLU A 400 -6.47 30.74 -20.26
CA GLU A 400 -7.09 31.27 -21.46
C GLU A 400 -6.95 30.26 -22.59
N ARG A 401 -7.98 30.19 -23.42
CA ARG A 401 -7.92 29.39 -24.64
C ARG A 401 -6.86 30.00 -25.54
N LEU A 402 -5.82 29.23 -25.84
CA LEU A 402 -4.73 29.67 -26.72
C LEU A 402 -5.30 30.04 -28.09
N SER A 403 -4.84 31.17 -28.63
CA SER A 403 -5.12 31.55 -30.02
C SER A 403 -4.54 30.49 -30.98
N GLU A 404 -5.07 30.41 -32.20
CA GLU A 404 -4.53 29.46 -33.19
C GLU A 404 -3.03 29.69 -33.45
N GLU A 405 -2.57 30.94 -33.39
CA GLU A 405 -1.16 31.31 -33.53
C GLU A 405 -0.32 30.82 -32.32
N ALA A 406 -0.79 31.00 -31.09
CA ALA A 406 -0.09 30.54 -29.88
C ALA A 406 -0.05 29.01 -29.75
N LEU A 407 -1.08 28.32 -30.25
CA LEU A 407 -1.08 26.86 -30.35
C LEU A 407 -0.02 26.35 -31.34
N VAL A 408 0.19 27.07 -32.43
CA VAL A 408 1.25 26.74 -33.41
C VAL A 408 2.62 26.98 -32.79
N GLU A 409 2.85 28.12 -32.14
CA GLU A 409 4.12 28.43 -31.47
C GLU A 409 4.47 27.44 -30.35
N ALA A 410 3.51 27.13 -29.47
CA ALA A 410 3.72 26.14 -28.41
C ALA A 410 3.99 24.73 -28.97
N ARG A 411 3.39 24.40 -30.12
CA ARG A 411 3.64 23.14 -30.82
C ARG A 411 5.02 23.12 -31.45
N GLU A 412 5.48 24.22 -32.05
CA GLU A 412 6.84 24.37 -32.58
C GLU A 412 7.89 24.29 -31.47
N ALA A 413 7.64 24.89 -30.31
CA ALA A 413 8.49 24.76 -29.13
C ALA A 413 8.60 23.30 -28.65
N LYS A 414 7.48 22.56 -28.59
CA LYS A 414 7.49 21.12 -28.27
C LYS A 414 8.20 20.28 -29.34
N ILE A 415 8.10 20.65 -30.61
CA ILE A 415 8.82 19.98 -31.71
C ILE A 415 10.33 20.20 -31.57
N ALA A 416 10.76 21.43 -31.24
CA ALA A 416 12.16 21.77 -31.03
C ALA A 416 12.77 21.11 -29.78
N ALA A 417 11.97 20.92 -28.73
CA ALA A 417 12.38 20.27 -27.48
C ALA A 417 12.19 18.73 -27.49
N ALA A 418 11.66 18.15 -28.57
CA ALA A 418 11.39 16.73 -28.65
C ALA A 418 12.69 15.92 -28.63
N ALA A 419 12.70 14.85 -27.82
CA ALA A 419 13.86 13.98 -27.73
C ALA A 419 14.05 13.14 -29.02
N PRO A 420 15.30 12.83 -29.40
CA PRO A 420 15.60 11.97 -30.54
C PRO A 420 14.97 10.58 -30.47
N ILE A 421 14.82 10.02 -29.26
CA ILE A 421 14.20 8.71 -29.05
C ILE A 421 12.95 8.89 -28.19
N GLY A 422 11.81 8.37 -28.67
CA GLY A 422 10.55 8.40 -27.95
C GLY A 422 10.55 7.48 -26.74
N THR A 423 10.02 7.94 -25.60
CA THR A 423 9.90 7.14 -24.37
C THR A 423 9.21 5.79 -24.62
N GLY A 424 8.17 5.75 -25.46
CA GLY A 424 7.46 4.51 -25.79
C GLY A 424 8.34 3.47 -26.51
N VAL A 425 9.12 3.92 -27.51
CA VAL A 425 10.03 3.04 -28.27
C VAL A 425 11.17 2.57 -27.37
N ALA A 426 11.75 3.47 -26.57
CA ALA A 426 12.81 3.14 -25.62
C ALA A 426 12.37 2.06 -24.61
N VAL A 427 11.16 2.18 -24.04
CA VAL A 427 10.62 1.18 -23.11
C VAL A 427 10.44 -0.17 -23.78
N ILE A 428 9.91 -0.22 -25.02
CA ILE A 428 9.77 -1.48 -25.78
C ILE A 428 11.15 -2.10 -26.03
N VAL A 429 12.13 -1.30 -26.45
CA VAL A 429 13.50 -1.76 -26.72
C VAL A 429 14.15 -2.32 -25.45
N VAL A 430 13.94 -1.66 -24.30
CA VAL A 430 14.45 -2.14 -23.02
C VAL A 430 13.84 -3.49 -22.65
N LEU A 431 12.51 -3.61 -22.70
CA LEU A 431 11.80 -4.84 -22.32
C LEU A 431 12.16 -6.04 -23.22
N LEU A 432 12.16 -5.82 -24.53
CA LEU A 432 12.56 -6.85 -25.49
C LEU A 432 14.06 -7.18 -25.37
N GLY A 433 14.90 -6.16 -25.14
CA GLY A 433 16.34 -6.33 -24.91
C GLY A 433 16.65 -7.19 -23.68
N LEU A 434 15.98 -6.92 -22.56
CA LEU A 434 16.06 -7.74 -21.35
C LEU A 434 15.65 -9.19 -21.62
N THR A 435 14.60 -9.39 -22.42
CA THR A 435 14.14 -10.73 -22.80
C THR A 435 15.21 -11.50 -23.60
N LEU A 436 15.83 -10.85 -24.59
CA LEU A 436 16.90 -11.46 -25.40
C LEU A 436 18.14 -11.79 -24.56
N VAL A 437 18.55 -10.87 -23.69
CA VAL A 437 19.70 -11.01 -22.78
C VAL A 437 19.48 -12.17 -21.81
N MET A 438 18.30 -12.24 -21.18
CA MET A 438 17.93 -13.36 -20.32
C MET A 438 17.91 -14.69 -21.09
N GLY A 439 17.31 -14.71 -22.28
CA GLY A 439 17.28 -15.90 -23.14
C GLY A 439 18.67 -16.42 -23.48
N ARG A 440 19.66 -15.53 -23.65
CA ARG A 440 21.08 -15.89 -23.86
C ARG A 440 21.75 -16.42 -22.59
N GLY A 441 21.43 -15.86 -21.43
CA GLY A 441 22.01 -16.25 -20.14
C GLY A 441 21.52 -17.61 -19.63
N ILE A 442 20.28 -18.00 -19.96
CA ILE A 442 19.65 -19.22 -19.45
C ILE A 442 20.05 -20.47 -20.23
N ALA A 443 20.19 -20.35 -21.56
CA ALA A 443 20.54 -21.46 -22.45
C ALA A 443 21.70 -21.07 -23.37
N PRO A 444 22.92 -20.99 -22.84
CA PRO A 444 24.09 -20.48 -23.56
C PRO A 444 24.54 -21.37 -24.73
N SER A 445 24.32 -22.69 -24.70
CA SER A 445 24.70 -23.62 -25.77
C SER A 445 23.78 -23.57 -26.99
N LYS A 446 22.56 -23.05 -26.87
CA LYS A 446 21.61 -22.97 -27.98
C LYS A 446 22.05 -21.94 -29.03
N PRO A 447 21.75 -22.15 -30.33
CA PRO A 447 22.22 -21.30 -31.41
C PRO A 447 21.83 -19.83 -31.18
N THR A 448 22.77 -18.91 -31.29
CA THR A 448 22.57 -17.48 -30.98
C THR A 448 21.93 -16.70 -32.12
N GLN A 449 21.87 -17.27 -33.33
CA GLN A 449 21.37 -16.60 -34.55
C GLN A 449 19.99 -15.94 -34.37
N PRO A 450 18.97 -16.58 -33.76
CA PRO A 450 17.67 -15.94 -33.58
C PRO A 450 17.71 -14.76 -32.60
N LEU A 451 18.56 -14.82 -31.57
CA LEU A 451 18.73 -13.75 -30.58
C LEU A 451 19.46 -12.55 -31.19
N ILE A 452 20.47 -12.80 -32.02
CA ILE A 452 21.20 -11.76 -32.76
C ILE A 452 20.25 -11.06 -33.75
N LEU A 453 19.40 -11.81 -34.46
CA LEU A 453 18.41 -11.24 -35.35
C LEU A 453 17.41 -10.35 -34.58
N GLY A 454 17.01 -10.78 -33.37
CA GLY A 454 16.22 -9.96 -32.45
C GLY A 454 16.92 -8.67 -32.04
N ALA A 455 18.20 -8.75 -31.66
CA ALA A 455 19.01 -7.60 -31.26
C ALA A 455 19.22 -6.60 -32.42
N ILE A 456 19.41 -7.10 -33.64
CA ILE A 456 19.42 -6.27 -34.86
C ILE A 456 18.08 -5.57 -35.03
N GLY A 457 16.96 -6.26 -34.80
CA GLY A 457 15.63 -5.65 -34.80
C GLY A 457 15.50 -4.48 -33.81
N LEU A 458 16.03 -4.62 -32.59
CA LEU A 458 16.03 -3.55 -31.58
C LEU A 458 16.89 -2.35 -31.97
N LEU A 459 18.09 -2.59 -32.52
CA LEU A 459 18.94 -1.53 -33.03
C LEU A 459 18.30 -0.80 -34.21
N LEU A 460 17.63 -1.54 -35.09
CA LEU A 460 16.85 -0.96 -36.19
C LEU A 460 15.65 -0.15 -35.67
N MET A 461 14.99 -0.57 -34.58
CA MET A 461 13.92 0.22 -33.96
C MET A 461 14.45 1.58 -33.50
N LEU A 462 15.56 1.61 -32.76
CA LEU A 462 16.18 2.86 -32.30
C LEU A 462 16.66 3.73 -33.48
N LEU A 463 17.21 3.11 -34.51
CA LEU A 463 17.71 3.83 -35.69
C LEU A 463 16.57 4.41 -36.54
N VAL A 464 15.46 3.68 -36.69
CA VAL A 464 14.25 4.18 -37.35
C VAL A 464 13.63 5.33 -36.55
N ASP A 465 13.62 5.21 -35.21
CA ASP A 465 13.13 6.28 -34.32
C ASP A 465 13.94 7.57 -34.48
N VAL A 466 15.28 7.46 -34.50
CA VAL A 466 16.18 8.62 -34.62
C VAL A 466 16.17 9.24 -36.02
N LEU A 467 16.08 8.43 -37.08
CA LEU A 467 16.28 8.91 -38.46
C LEU A 467 15.00 9.17 -39.25
N LEU A 468 13.93 8.42 -38.98
CA LEU A 468 12.72 8.40 -39.81
C LEU A 468 11.46 8.85 -39.07
N ILE A 469 11.46 8.85 -37.73
CA ILE A 469 10.33 9.29 -36.93
C ILE A 469 10.61 10.73 -36.48
N ALA A 470 9.95 11.67 -37.12
CA ALA A 470 9.92 13.05 -36.65
C ALA A 470 8.79 13.21 -35.62
N PRO A 471 8.85 14.21 -34.72
CA PRO A 471 7.75 14.51 -33.79
C PRO A 471 6.40 14.78 -34.47
N THR A 472 6.41 15.13 -35.76
CA THR A 472 5.22 15.39 -36.59
C THR A 472 4.71 14.16 -37.35
N THR A 473 5.41 13.02 -37.29
CA THR A 473 5.01 11.78 -37.96
C THR A 473 3.71 11.25 -37.33
N SER A 474 2.71 10.90 -38.16
CA SER A 474 1.43 10.37 -37.65
C SER A 474 1.63 9.03 -36.95
N SER A 475 0.79 8.72 -35.95
CA SER A 475 0.84 7.44 -35.23
C SER A 475 0.72 6.24 -36.18
N GLY A 476 -0.09 6.34 -37.23
CA GLY A 476 -0.19 5.30 -38.27
C GLY A 476 1.11 5.10 -39.05
N LEU A 477 1.79 6.17 -39.47
CA LEU A 477 3.05 6.08 -40.20
C LEU A 477 4.18 5.56 -39.30
N THR A 478 4.25 6.01 -38.05
CA THR A 478 5.18 5.51 -37.03
C THR A 478 5.03 4.00 -36.82
N PHE A 479 3.78 3.51 -36.72
CA PHE A 479 3.51 2.08 -36.63
C PHE A 479 4.03 1.30 -37.84
N VAL A 480 3.81 1.81 -39.06
CA VAL A 480 4.26 1.16 -40.30
C VAL A 480 5.79 1.12 -40.37
N LEU A 481 6.47 2.22 -40.04
CA LEU A 481 7.94 2.32 -40.05
C LEU A 481 8.58 1.36 -39.03
N LEU A 482 7.96 1.20 -37.85
CA LEU A 482 8.46 0.32 -36.81
C LEU A 482 8.04 -1.15 -36.98
N ALA A 483 7.04 -1.46 -37.82
CA ALA A 483 6.49 -2.80 -37.95
C ALA A 483 7.54 -3.87 -38.32
N LEU A 484 8.43 -3.58 -39.27
CA LEU A 484 9.46 -4.53 -39.71
C LEU A 484 10.57 -4.71 -38.66
N PRO A 485 11.20 -3.65 -38.11
CA PRO A 485 12.13 -3.78 -36.98
C PRO A 485 11.51 -4.50 -35.78
N PHE A 486 10.26 -4.20 -35.45
CA PHE A 486 9.53 -4.82 -34.36
C PHE A 486 9.26 -6.32 -34.63
N ALA A 487 8.90 -6.70 -35.85
CA ALA A 487 8.70 -8.11 -36.21
C ALA A 487 10.00 -8.93 -36.08
N LEU A 488 11.14 -8.36 -36.47
CA LEU A 488 12.46 -8.98 -36.28
C LEU A 488 12.80 -9.13 -34.79
N ALA A 489 12.57 -8.08 -34.00
CA ALA A 489 12.75 -8.12 -32.55
C ALA A 489 11.87 -9.20 -31.89
N MET A 490 10.60 -9.29 -32.29
CA MET A 490 9.64 -10.28 -31.80
C MET A 490 10.01 -11.71 -32.18
N TYR A 491 10.58 -11.93 -33.36
CA TYR A 491 11.08 -13.25 -33.75
C TYR A 491 12.18 -13.74 -32.80
N GLY A 492 13.16 -12.87 -32.50
CA GLY A 492 14.21 -13.20 -31.53
C GLY A 492 13.66 -13.37 -30.11
N CYS A 493 12.73 -12.50 -29.69
CA CYS A 493 12.12 -12.56 -28.36
C CYS A 493 11.26 -13.80 -28.15
N LYS A 494 10.59 -14.31 -29.20
CA LYS A 494 9.84 -15.57 -29.15
C LYS A 494 10.76 -16.75 -28.78
N GLU A 495 11.92 -16.83 -29.42
CA GLU A 495 12.92 -17.86 -29.13
C GLU A 495 13.54 -17.66 -27.73
N ALA A 496 13.84 -16.41 -27.37
CA ALA A 496 14.33 -16.07 -26.02
C ALA A 496 13.33 -16.47 -24.93
N ALA A 497 12.05 -16.15 -25.10
CA ALA A 497 10.98 -16.51 -24.18
C ALA A 497 10.81 -18.03 -24.08
N ALA A 498 10.94 -18.76 -25.19
CA ALA A 498 10.93 -20.23 -25.18
C ALA A 498 12.11 -20.81 -24.37
N ARG A 499 13.30 -20.18 -24.42
CA ARG A 499 14.44 -20.53 -23.55
C ARG A 499 14.14 -20.22 -22.10
N CYS A 500 13.62 -19.04 -21.80
CA CYS A 500 13.22 -18.65 -20.44
C CYS A 500 12.20 -19.60 -19.82
N ALA A 501 11.23 -20.08 -20.61
CA ALA A 501 10.20 -21.00 -20.16
C ALA A 501 10.73 -22.39 -19.75
N THR A 502 11.94 -22.78 -20.17
CA THR A 502 12.58 -24.02 -19.72
C THR A 502 13.21 -23.91 -18.35
N ASN A 503 13.41 -22.70 -17.83
CA ASN A 503 13.95 -22.46 -16.50
C ASN A 503 12.82 -22.41 -15.47
N ASP A 504 12.85 -23.34 -14.52
CA ASP A 504 11.83 -23.44 -13.47
C ASP A 504 11.71 -22.17 -12.63
N LEU A 505 12.82 -21.49 -12.34
CA LEU A 505 12.82 -20.25 -11.56
C LEU A 505 11.98 -19.17 -12.26
N ILE A 506 12.24 -18.96 -13.54
CA ILE A 506 11.53 -17.94 -14.31
C ILE A 506 10.09 -18.35 -14.53
N ARG A 507 9.84 -19.61 -14.86
CA ARG A 507 8.48 -20.12 -15.09
C ARG A 507 7.58 -19.96 -13.85
N VAL A 508 8.13 -20.12 -12.65
CA VAL A 508 7.35 -20.11 -11.40
C VAL A 508 7.28 -18.73 -10.75
N VAL A 509 8.39 -17.97 -10.76
CA VAL A 509 8.50 -16.69 -10.02
C VAL A 509 8.06 -15.49 -10.85
N PHE A 510 8.37 -15.50 -12.14
CA PHE A 510 8.17 -14.34 -12.99
C PHE A 510 6.69 -13.96 -13.17
N PRO A 511 5.73 -14.90 -13.36
CA PRO A 511 4.35 -14.50 -13.57
C PRO A 511 3.69 -13.77 -12.37
N PRO A 512 3.80 -14.26 -11.11
CA PRO A 512 3.33 -13.50 -9.94
C PRO A 512 4.05 -12.16 -9.78
N LEU A 513 5.35 -12.11 -10.05
CA LEU A 513 6.14 -10.87 -9.97
C LEU A 513 5.64 -9.83 -10.98
N VAL A 514 5.41 -10.22 -12.23
CA VAL A 514 4.86 -9.34 -13.28
C VAL A 514 3.48 -8.84 -12.88
N LEU A 515 2.65 -9.68 -12.28
CA LEU A 515 1.34 -9.28 -11.78
C LEU A 515 1.45 -8.22 -10.67
N ILE A 516 2.32 -8.44 -9.68
CA ILE A 516 2.57 -7.48 -8.60
C ILE A 516 3.13 -6.16 -9.16
N ILE A 517 4.08 -6.21 -10.08
CA ILE A 517 4.65 -5.02 -10.73
C ILE A 517 3.60 -4.31 -11.58
N ALA A 518 2.71 -5.02 -12.28
CA ALA A 518 1.65 -4.39 -13.06
C ALA A 518 0.65 -3.65 -12.16
N VAL A 519 0.25 -4.26 -11.04
CA VAL A 519 -0.66 -3.68 -10.06
C VAL A 519 -0.01 -2.50 -9.34
N LEU A 520 1.20 -2.69 -8.80
CA LEU A 520 1.92 -1.61 -8.12
C LEU A 520 2.28 -0.51 -9.09
N GLY A 521 2.81 -0.84 -10.27
CA GLY A 521 3.16 0.14 -11.29
C GLY A 521 1.98 0.99 -11.76
N SER A 522 0.78 0.44 -11.85
CA SER A 522 -0.40 1.24 -12.19
C SER A 522 -0.83 2.20 -11.08
N ILE A 523 -0.61 1.83 -9.81
CA ILE A 523 -0.87 2.69 -8.64
C ILE A 523 0.24 3.74 -8.48
N LEU A 524 1.50 3.29 -8.50
CA LEU A 524 2.68 4.12 -8.28
C LEU A 524 2.91 5.12 -9.42
N GLY A 525 2.53 4.76 -10.65
CA GLY A 525 2.62 5.64 -11.81
C GLY A 525 1.40 6.55 -12.00
N GLY A 526 0.48 6.62 -11.03
CA GLY A 526 -0.72 7.46 -11.10
C GLY A 526 -1.70 7.08 -12.22
N VAL A 527 -1.54 5.90 -12.84
CA VAL A 527 -2.35 5.46 -13.98
C VAL A 527 -3.76 5.08 -13.54
N THR A 528 -3.88 4.40 -12.40
CA THR A 528 -5.16 3.96 -11.84
C THR A 528 -5.19 4.06 -10.33
N ASN A 529 -6.39 4.30 -9.79
CA ASN A 529 -6.66 4.19 -8.35
C ASN A 529 -6.45 2.74 -7.85
N PRO A 530 -6.31 2.52 -6.53
CA PRO A 530 -6.11 1.19 -5.95
C PRO A 530 -7.18 0.17 -6.36
N THR A 531 -8.43 0.58 -6.57
CA THR A 531 -9.55 -0.33 -6.86
C THR A 531 -9.48 -0.94 -8.28
N PRO A 532 -9.34 -0.15 -9.38
CA PRO A 532 -9.05 -0.73 -10.69
C PRO A 532 -7.74 -1.54 -10.73
N ALA A 533 -6.70 -1.11 -10.03
CA ALA A 533 -5.45 -1.85 -9.95
C ALA A 533 -5.63 -3.21 -9.25
N ALA A 534 -6.39 -3.26 -8.16
CA ALA A 534 -6.73 -4.51 -7.48
C ALA A 534 -7.57 -5.43 -8.38
N ALA A 535 -8.50 -4.90 -9.17
CA ALA A 535 -9.26 -5.68 -10.14
C ALA A 535 -8.38 -6.28 -11.26
N LEU A 536 -7.39 -5.53 -11.76
CA LEU A 536 -6.36 -6.04 -12.66
C LEU A 536 -5.58 -7.20 -12.01
N GLY A 537 -5.21 -7.04 -10.74
CA GLY A 537 -4.55 -8.06 -9.92
C GLY A 537 -5.38 -9.35 -9.80
N ALA A 538 -6.65 -9.21 -9.39
CA ALA A 538 -7.57 -10.34 -9.24
C ALA A 538 -7.81 -11.06 -10.57
N GLY A 539 -8.05 -10.31 -11.66
CA GLY A 539 -8.22 -10.87 -13.00
C GLY A 539 -6.96 -11.61 -13.48
N GLY A 540 -5.79 -11.02 -13.29
CA GLY A 540 -4.51 -11.64 -13.61
C GLY A 540 -4.22 -12.89 -12.80
N ALA A 541 -4.57 -12.92 -11.50
CA ALA A 541 -4.44 -14.11 -10.66
C ALA A 541 -5.38 -15.24 -11.10
N ILE A 542 -6.63 -14.93 -11.47
CA ILE A 542 -7.58 -15.89 -12.05
C ILE A 542 -7.01 -16.49 -13.34
N MET A 543 -6.50 -15.65 -14.23
CA MET A 543 -5.90 -16.09 -15.48
C MET A 543 -4.66 -16.96 -15.23
N LEU A 544 -3.76 -16.54 -14.33
CA LEU A 544 -2.55 -17.29 -13.99
C LEU A 544 -2.88 -18.66 -13.37
N ALA A 545 -3.83 -18.69 -12.43
CA ALA A 545 -4.31 -19.91 -11.82
C ALA A 545 -4.96 -20.85 -12.84
N ALA A 546 -5.77 -20.32 -13.76
CA ALA A 546 -6.40 -21.09 -14.83
C ALA A 546 -5.37 -21.66 -15.80
N TYR A 547 -4.37 -20.88 -16.21
CA TYR A 547 -3.27 -21.32 -17.06
C TYR A 547 -2.54 -22.50 -16.43
N ARG A 548 -2.16 -22.37 -15.16
CA ARG A 548 -1.50 -23.44 -14.43
C ARG A 548 -2.38 -24.68 -14.33
N LYS A 549 -3.66 -24.51 -13.99
CA LYS A 549 -4.58 -25.63 -13.85
C LYS A 549 -4.81 -26.39 -15.16
N LEU A 550 -4.80 -25.69 -16.29
CA LEU A 550 -4.83 -26.32 -17.62
C LEU A 550 -3.57 -27.14 -17.89
N GLN A 551 -2.39 -26.65 -17.48
CA GLN A 551 -1.14 -27.42 -17.59
C GLN A 551 -1.17 -28.69 -16.73
N ASP A 552 -1.66 -28.60 -15.50
CA ASP A 552 -1.82 -29.75 -14.60
C ASP A 552 -2.78 -30.82 -15.18
N GLN A 553 -3.70 -30.41 -16.06
CA GLN A 553 -4.66 -31.28 -16.76
C GLN A 553 -4.19 -31.69 -18.17
N GLU A 554 -2.95 -31.39 -18.55
CA GLU A 554 -2.40 -31.62 -19.90
C GLU A 554 -3.22 -30.95 -21.02
N ARG A 555 -3.97 -29.89 -20.70
CA ARG A 555 -4.77 -29.11 -21.64
C ARG A 555 -4.01 -27.88 -22.13
N SER A 556 -4.37 -27.42 -23.32
CA SER A 556 -3.77 -26.23 -23.93
C SER A 556 -4.13 -24.95 -23.17
N GLY A 557 -3.14 -24.27 -22.60
CA GLY A 557 -3.27 -22.95 -22.00
C GLY A 557 -3.33 -21.78 -22.99
N LYS A 558 -3.40 -22.05 -24.31
CA LYS A 558 -3.32 -21.02 -25.36
C LYS A 558 -4.38 -19.92 -25.21
N VAL A 559 -5.60 -20.26 -24.82
CA VAL A 559 -6.69 -19.27 -24.64
C VAL A 559 -6.29 -18.21 -23.61
N ILE A 560 -5.70 -18.61 -22.49
CA ILE A 560 -5.26 -17.68 -21.44
C ILE A 560 -4.07 -16.83 -21.91
N ILE A 561 -3.12 -17.43 -22.63
CA ILE A 561 -1.97 -16.69 -23.19
C ILE A 561 -2.45 -15.62 -24.17
N TRP A 562 -3.32 -15.99 -25.11
CA TRP A 562 -3.89 -15.03 -26.07
C TRP A 562 -4.74 -13.97 -25.40
N ALA A 563 -5.45 -14.30 -24.31
CA ALA A 563 -6.21 -13.32 -23.55
C ALA A 563 -5.30 -12.33 -22.83
N THR A 564 -4.20 -12.80 -22.25
CA THR A 564 -3.18 -11.94 -21.63
C THR A 564 -2.54 -11.04 -22.68
N PHE A 565 -2.24 -11.59 -23.87
CA PHE A 565 -1.74 -10.82 -24.99
C PHE A 565 -2.75 -9.79 -25.51
N ALA A 566 -4.04 -10.13 -25.51
CA ALA A 566 -5.11 -9.21 -25.88
C ALA A 566 -5.24 -8.04 -24.89
N VAL A 567 -5.04 -8.25 -23.59
CA VAL A 567 -4.95 -7.16 -22.59
C VAL A 567 -3.80 -6.22 -22.95
N ILE A 568 -2.62 -6.76 -23.26
CA ILE A 568 -1.45 -5.95 -23.66
C ILE A 568 -1.76 -5.15 -24.93
N ILE A 569 -2.38 -5.76 -25.95
CA ILE A 569 -2.79 -5.05 -27.16
C ILE A 569 -3.76 -3.91 -26.82
N ALA A 570 -4.79 -4.19 -26.02
CA ALA A 570 -5.78 -3.17 -25.65
C ALA A 570 -5.13 -1.98 -24.93
N LEU A 571 -4.21 -2.24 -24.00
CA LEU A 571 -3.44 -1.21 -23.30
C LEU A 571 -2.54 -0.41 -24.26
N LEU A 572 -1.79 -1.09 -25.13
CA LEU A 572 -0.92 -0.43 -26.10
C LEU A 572 -1.73 0.44 -27.07
N MET A 573 -2.90 -0.02 -27.52
CA MET A 573 -3.77 0.80 -28.36
C MET A 573 -4.31 2.01 -27.62
N GLY A 574 -4.73 1.86 -26.37
CA GLY A 574 -5.23 2.97 -25.55
C GLY A 574 -4.17 4.02 -25.18
N VAL A 575 -2.90 3.61 -25.05
CA VAL A 575 -1.79 4.54 -24.74
C VAL A 575 -1.32 5.29 -25.99
N ASN A 576 -1.31 4.64 -27.17
CA ASN A 576 -0.72 5.22 -28.38
C ASN A 576 -1.73 5.91 -29.31
N PHE A 577 -3.02 5.60 -29.19
CA PHE A 577 -4.07 6.14 -30.06
C PHE A 577 -5.21 6.72 -29.23
N ASP A 578 -5.76 7.86 -29.68
CA ASP A 578 -7.02 8.36 -29.16
C ASP A 578 -8.16 7.44 -29.62
N LEU A 579 -8.83 6.76 -28.68
CA LEU A 579 -9.91 5.81 -28.96
C LEU A 579 -11.31 6.46 -28.95
N ARG A 580 -11.40 7.79 -28.82
CA ARG A 580 -12.68 8.51 -28.75
C ARG A 580 -13.30 8.65 -30.15
N ILE A 581 -14.30 7.83 -30.44
CA ILE A 581 -15.01 7.79 -31.74
C ILE A 581 -16.22 8.72 -31.85
N ASN A 582 -16.63 9.38 -30.76
CA ASN A 582 -17.82 10.26 -30.73
C ASN A 582 -17.51 11.73 -31.11
N GLN A 583 -16.42 11.98 -31.84
CA GLN A 583 -16.01 13.31 -32.28
C GLN A 583 -16.52 13.60 -33.70
N SER A 584 -16.68 14.87 -34.08
CA SER A 584 -17.20 15.28 -35.39
C SER A 584 -16.27 14.95 -36.56
N ASN A 585 -14.95 14.85 -36.31
CA ASN A 585 -13.94 14.44 -37.28
C ASN A 585 -13.07 13.33 -36.65
N VAL A 586 -13.31 12.07 -37.03
CA VAL A 586 -12.52 10.92 -36.58
C VAL A 586 -11.72 10.36 -37.75
N ASN A 587 -10.40 10.32 -37.62
CA ASN A 587 -9.50 9.79 -38.64
C ASN A 587 -9.69 8.26 -38.80
N PHE A 588 -9.39 7.74 -40.00
CA PHE A 588 -9.45 6.30 -40.28
C PHE A 588 -8.54 5.49 -39.33
N GLU A 589 -7.37 6.03 -38.98
CA GLU A 589 -6.42 5.41 -38.03
C GLU A 589 -7.07 5.18 -36.65
N THR A 590 -7.83 6.16 -36.15
CA THR A 590 -8.55 6.06 -34.87
C THR A 590 -9.62 4.98 -34.90
N TRP A 591 -10.35 4.85 -36.02
CA TRP A 591 -11.33 3.77 -36.20
C TRP A 591 -10.70 2.39 -36.17
N VAL A 592 -9.57 2.21 -36.87
CA VAL A 592 -8.83 0.94 -36.87
C VAL A 592 -8.29 0.62 -35.47
N ALA A 593 -7.69 1.60 -34.79
CA ALA A 593 -7.18 1.43 -33.43
C ALA A 593 -8.31 1.07 -32.45
N PHE A 594 -9.47 1.72 -32.54
CA PHE A 594 -10.65 1.39 -31.74
C PHE A 594 -11.14 -0.04 -31.99
N ILE A 595 -11.26 -0.47 -33.26
CA ILE A 595 -11.71 -1.83 -33.58
C ILE A 595 -10.73 -2.88 -33.05
N ILE A 596 -9.43 -2.66 -33.19
CA ILE A 596 -8.40 -3.57 -32.65
C ILE A 596 -8.46 -3.61 -31.11
N ALA A 597 -8.53 -2.45 -30.46
CA ALA A 597 -8.62 -2.33 -29.01
C ALA A 597 -9.89 -2.99 -28.47
N TYR A 598 -11.03 -2.76 -29.11
CA TYR A 598 -12.32 -3.33 -28.73
C TYR A 598 -12.36 -4.84 -28.95
N GLY A 599 -11.84 -5.35 -30.08
CA GLY A 599 -11.71 -6.78 -30.34
C GLY A 599 -10.79 -7.47 -29.32
N ALA A 600 -9.68 -6.84 -28.98
CA ALA A 600 -8.75 -7.32 -27.95
C ALA A 600 -9.40 -7.31 -26.56
N TYR A 601 -10.16 -6.26 -26.22
CA TYR A 601 -10.93 -6.17 -24.98
C TYR A 601 -11.97 -7.31 -24.86
N LEU A 602 -12.74 -7.56 -25.93
CA LEU A 602 -13.71 -8.66 -25.94
C LEU A 602 -13.05 -10.03 -25.79
N TYR A 603 -11.90 -10.24 -26.42
CA TYR A 603 -11.14 -11.49 -26.30
C TYR A 603 -10.54 -11.65 -24.89
N ALA A 604 -10.04 -10.57 -24.29
CA ALA A 604 -9.57 -10.56 -22.91
C ALA A 604 -10.70 -10.90 -21.92
N LEU A 605 -11.89 -10.31 -22.10
CA LEU A 605 -13.08 -10.61 -21.31
C LEU A 605 -13.50 -12.08 -21.46
N PHE A 606 -13.51 -12.60 -22.69
CA PHE A 606 -13.76 -14.02 -22.95
C PHE A 606 -12.73 -14.91 -22.24
N GLY A 607 -11.45 -14.56 -22.30
CA GLY A 607 -10.38 -15.29 -21.63
C GLY A 607 -10.51 -15.30 -20.10
N LEU A 608 -10.94 -14.17 -19.51
CA LEU A 608 -11.21 -14.08 -18.07
C LEU A 608 -12.40 -14.98 -17.69
N LEU A 609 -13.52 -14.91 -18.42
CA LEU A 609 -14.68 -15.77 -18.20
C LEU A 609 -14.35 -17.25 -18.39
N PHE A 610 -13.53 -17.58 -19.40
CA PHE A 610 -13.01 -18.93 -19.60
C PHE A 610 -12.12 -19.37 -18.44
N GLY A 611 -11.27 -18.48 -17.92
CA GLY A 611 -10.48 -18.72 -16.71
C GLY A 611 -11.34 -19.04 -15.50
N CYS A 612 -12.39 -18.24 -15.27
CA CYS A 612 -13.39 -18.50 -14.23
C CYS A 612 -14.06 -19.87 -14.42
N TRP A 613 -14.47 -20.21 -15.65
CA TRP A 613 -15.07 -21.51 -15.97
C TRP A 613 -14.11 -22.68 -15.68
N VAL A 614 -12.84 -22.58 -16.08
CA VAL A 614 -11.81 -23.59 -15.79
C VAL A 614 -11.60 -23.75 -14.28
N LEU A 615 -11.50 -22.65 -13.53
CA LEU A 615 -11.32 -22.72 -12.08
C LEU A 615 -12.56 -23.23 -11.36
N PHE A 616 -13.77 -22.92 -11.86
CA PHE A 616 -15.02 -23.45 -11.33
C PHE A 616 -15.14 -24.96 -11.55
N THR A 617 -14.99 -25.41 -12.80
CA THR A 617 -15.06 -26.84 -13.16
C THR A 617 -13.98 -27.68 -12.49
N SER A 618 -12.84 -27.08 -12.16
CA SER A 618 -11.75 -27.75 -11.45
C SER A 618 -11.82 -27.66 -9.92
N GLY A 619 -12.86 -27.04 -9.37
CA GLY A 619 -13.13 -26.95 -7.93
C GLY A 619 -12.25 -25.95 -7.17
N VAL A 620 -11.50 -25.08 -7.86
CA VAL A 620 -10.63 -24.07 -7.24
C VAL A 620 -11.38 -22.76 -6.98
N LEU A 621 -12.31 -22.36 -7.85
CA LEU A 621 -13.00 -21.07 -7.71
C LEU A 621 -13.96 -21.04 -6.51
N THR A 622 -14.65 -22.15 -6.22
CA THR A 622 -15.60 -22.24 -5.09
C THR A 622 -14.95 -21.95 -3.73
N PRO A 623 -13.82 -22.58 -3.34
CA PRO A 623 -13.14 -22.23 -2.09
C PRO A 623 -12.56 -20.82 -2.14
N VAL A 624 -12.06 -20.36 -3.29
CA VAL A 624 -11.55 -18.98 -3.45
C VAL A 624 -12.64 -17.95 -3.13
N VAL A 625 -13.83 -18.07 -3.73
CA VAL A 625 -14.96 -17.16 -3.50
C VAL A 625 -15.45 -17.26 -2.05
N ARG A 626 -15.53 -18.46 -1.48
CA ARG A 626 -15.98 -18.67 -0.10
C ARG A 626 -15.04 -18.02 0.91
N GLU A 627 -13.73 -18.24 0.79
CA GLU A 627 -12.76 -17.63 1.70
C GLU A 627 -12.69 -16.12 1.51
N THR A 628 -12.76 -15.63 0.27
CA THR A 628 -12.83 -14.18 -0.04
C THR A 628 -14.06 -13.54 0.61
N ALA A 629 -15.23 -14.18 0.47
CA ALA A 629 -16.47 -13.71 1.09
C ALA A 629 -16.36 -13.74 2.62
N LYS A 630 -15.79 -14.79 3.21
CA LYS A 630 -15.60 -14.90 4.66
C LYS A 630 -14.73 -13.78 5.22
N VAL A 631 -13.57 -13.54 4.62
CA VAL A 631 -12.65 -12.47 5.03
C VAL A 631 -13.30 -11.11 4.85
N THR A 632 -13.94 -10.87 3.70
CA THR A 632 -14.60 -9.59 3.44
C THR A 632 -15.76 -9.34 4.41
N SER A 633 -16.63 -10.33 4.63
CA SER A 633 -17.73 -10.22 5.60
C SER A 633 -17.24 -9.98 7.02
N MET A 634 -16.11 -10.57 7.41
CA MET A 634 -15.47 -10.27 8.69
C MET A 634 -15.06 -8.79 8.77
N VAL A 635 -14.35 -8.25 7.76
CA VAL A 635 -13.94 -6.82 7.74
C VAL A 635 -15.14 -5.89 7.81
N PHE A 636 -16.17 -6.13 6.99
CA PHE A 636 -17.39 -5.31 6.98
C PHE A 636 -18.14 -5.35 8.31
N THR A 637 -18.24 -6.54 8.93
CA THR A 637 -18.94 -6.68 10.21
C THR A 637 -18.15 -5.99 11.34
N ILE A 638 -16.81 -6.08 11.33
CA ILE A 638 -15.94 -5.33 12.25
C ILE A 638 -16.16 -3.83 12.08
N LEU A 639 -16.21 -3.33 10.85
CA LEU A 639 -16.44 -1.91 10.57
C LEU A 639 -17.80 -1.42 11.09
N ILE A 640 -18.86 -2.21 10.93
CA ILE A 640 -20.19 -1.89 11.47
C ILE A 640 -20.15 -1.90 13.01
N GLY A 641 -19.60 -2.96 13.60
CA GLY A 641 -19.46 -3.09 15.06
C GLY A 641 -18.63 -1.98 15.68
N SER A 642 -17.55 -1.55 15.01
CA SER A 642 -16.70 -0.46 15.49
C SER A 642 -17.41 0.88 15.47
N GLN A 643 -18.32 1.15 14.51
CA GLN A 643 -19.10 2.39 14.52
C GLN A 643 -20.02 2.46 15.74
N LEU A 644 -20.65 1.35 16.13
CA LEU A 644 -21.45 1.24 17.36
C LEU A 644 -20.61 1.60 18.58
N LEU A 645 -19.48 0.91 18.75
CA LEU A 645 -18.61 1.11 19.90
C LEU A 645 -18.04 2.53 19.95
N ASN A 646 -17.61 3.05 18.80
CA ASN A 646 -17.04 4.40 18.71
C ASN A 646 -18.08 5.47 19.09
N LEU A 647 -19.33 5.35 18.63
CA LEU A 647 -20.40 6.26 19.02
C LEU A 647 -20.72 6.18 20.52
N VAL A 648 -20.67 5.00 21.12
CA VAL A 648 -20.84 4.84 22.58
C VAL A 648 -19.72 5.59 23.32
N VAL A 649 -18.46 5.43 22.93
CA VAL A 649 -17.32 6.15 23.52
C VAL A 649 -17.46 7.67 23.37
N ILE A 650 -17.93 8.15 22.22
CA ILE A 650 -18.23 9.57 21.99
C ILE A 650 -19.37 10.05 22.89
N SER A 651 -20.39 9.22 23.11
CA SER A 651 -21.61 9.65 23.80
C SER A 651 -21.43 10.06 25.25
N PHE A 652 -20.47 9.45 25.94
CA PHE A 652 -20.11 9.78 27.33
C PHE A 652 -18.82 10.63 27.43
N GLY A 653 -18.27 11.12 26.31
CA GLY A 653 -17.10 12.00 26.30
C GLY A 653 -15.74 11.29 26.36
N GLY A 654 -15.69 9.96 26.22
CA GLY A 654 -14.44 9.19 26.33
C GLY A 654 -13.39 9.54 25.26
N GLU A 655 -13.81 9.83 24.03
CA GLU A 655 -12.88 10.25 22.96
C GLU A 655 -12.20 11.58 23.31
N HIS A 656 -13.00 12.58 23.70
CA HIS A 656 -12.48 13.90 24.05
C HIS A 656 -11.55 13.84 25.26
N TYR A 657 -11.88 13.01 26.25
CA TYR A 657 -11.04 12.77 27.42
C TYR A 657 -9.65 12.23 27.05
N ILE A 658 -9.58 11.20 26.19
CA ILE A 658 -8.32 10.63 25.70
C ILE A 658 -7.54 11.67 24.89
N GLN A 659 -8.20 12.41 24.00
CA GLN A 659 -7.56 13.44 23.19
C GLN A 659 -7.01 14.59 24.05
N GLN A 660 -7.75 15.05 25.06
CA GLN A 660 -7.29 16.06 26.00
C GLN A 660 -6.10 15.59 26.84
N PHE A 661 -6.10 14.31 27.26
CA PHE A 661 -4.96 13.72 27.94
C PHE A 661 -3.72 13.72 27.04
N LEU A 662 -3.84 13.28 25.79
CA LEU A 662 -2.72 13.25 24.86
C LEU A 662 -2.25 14.67 24.49
N ARG A 663 -3.16 15.63 24.30
CA ARG A 663 -2.84 17.05 24.02
C ARG A 663 -2.29 17.81 25.23
N SER A 664 -2.35 17.23 26.43
CA SER A 664 -1.80 17.87 27.64
C SER A 664 -0.27 17.86 27.67
N PHE A 665 0.37 16.97 26.90
CA PHE A 665 1.82 16.92 26.77
C PHE A 665 2.28 17.96 25.74
N ASP A 666 3.21 18.83 26.11
CA ASP A 666 3.75 19.87 25.22
C ASP A 666 4.67 19.30 24.11
N ASN A 667 5.21 18.08 24.28
CA ASN A 667 6.13 17.48 23.33
C ASN A 667 5.43 16.42 22.45
N GLU A 668 5.27 16.73 21.16
CA GLU A 668 4.65 15.86 20.16
C GLU A 668 5.29 14.46 20.07
N PHE A 669 6.62 14.35 20.26
CA PHE A 669 7.31 13.05 20.27
C PHE A 669 6.92 12.19 21.47
N THR A 670 6.65 12.81 22.62
CA THR A 670 6.20 12.08 23.82
C THR A 670 4.79 11.54 23.58
N VAL A 671 3.91 12.34 23.01
CA VAL A 671 2.56 11.92 22.62
C VAL A 671 2.61 10.76 21.64
N PHE A 672 3.42 10.89 20.59
CA PHE A 672 3.57 9.85 19.58
C PHE A 672 4.12 8.54 20.17
N LEU A 673 5.11 8.61 21.07
CA LEU A 673 5.64 7.44 21.77
C LEU A 673 4.59 6.77 22.67
N ILE A 674 3.79 7.55 23.40
CA ILE A 674 2.69 7.03 24.21
C ILE A 674 1.67 6.31 23.32
N VAL A 675 1.26 6.93 22.21
CA VAL A 675 0.33 6.31 21.25
C VAL A 675 0.91 5.02 20.68
N MET A 676 2.18 5.01 20.28
CA MET A 676 2.87 3.81 19.79
C MET A 676 2.89 2.69 20.85
N LEU A 677 3.17 3.01 22.11
CA LEU A 677 3.14 2.04 23.20
C LEU A 677 1.73 1.49 23.43
N VAL A 678 0.71 2.35 23.41
CA VAL A 678 -0.70 1.94 23.57
C VAL A 678 -1.12 1.03 22.42
N LEU A 679 -0.83 1.40 21.17
CA LEU A 679 -1.13 0.58 20.00
C LEU A 679 -0.41 -0.77 20.04
N PHE A 680 0.83 -0.79 20.54
CA PHE A 680 1.61 -2.01 20.74
C PHE A 680 0.98 -2.93 21.79
N ILE A 681 0.57 -2.40 22.94
CA ILE A 681 -0.08 -3.21 23.99
C ILE A 681 -1.46 -3.69 23.54
N LEU A 682 -2.24 -2.84 22.87
CA LEU A 682 -3.57 -3.21 22.40
C LEU A 682 -3.52 -4.30 21.33
N GLY A 683 -2.49 -4.31 20.48
CA GLY A 683 -2.33 -5.33 19.45
C GLY A 683 -1.96 -6.72 19.97
N PHE A 684 -1.76 -6.88 21.28
CA PHE A 684 -1.69 -8.20 21.90
C PHE A 684 -3.06 -8.87 21.94
N VAL A 685 -4.13 -8.08 21.94
CA VAL A 685 -5.50 -8.57 22.18
C VAL A 685 -6.38 -8.34 20.98
N LEU A 686 -6.18 -7.21 20.31
CA LEU A 686 -6.94 -6.77 19.16
C LEU A 686 -6.15 -7.07 17.89
N ASP A 687 -6.84 -7.51 16.85
CA ASP A 687 -6.26 -7.61 15.52
C ASP A 687 -6.15 -6.18 14.90
N PHE A 688 -5.33 -6.02 13.87
CA PHE A 688 -4.99 -4.72 13.32
C PHE A 688 -6.22 -4.01 12.74
N LEU A 689 -7.21 -4.76 12.23
CA LEU A 689 -8.45 -4.20 11.71
C LEU A 689 -9.22 -3.46 12.80
N GLU A 690 -9.32 -4.06 13.99
CA GLU A 690 -9.98 -3.47 15.15
C GLU A 690 -9.25 -2.22 15.62
N ILE A 691 -7.92 -2.26 15.66
CA ILE A 691 -7.13 -1.09 16.07
C ILE A 691 -7.30 0.05 15.07
N ILE A 692 -7.24 -0.24 13.77
CA ILE A 692 -7.42 0.74 12.70
C ILE A 692 -8.81 1.38 12.76
N TYR A 693 -9.87 0.63 13.08
CA TYR A 693 -11.23 1.16 13.10
C TYR A 693 -11.72 1.69 14.46
N ILE A 694 -11.08 1.34 15.57
CA ILE A 694 -11.47 1.77 16.92
C ILE A 694 -10.47 2.80 17.46
N VAL A 695 -9.20 2.46 17.49
CA VAL A 695 -8.19 3.27 18.21
C VAL A 695 -7.69 4.42 17.35
N ILE A 696 -7.40 4.17 16.06
CA ILE A 696 -6.87 5.22 15.16
C ILE A 696 -7.82 6.41 15.02
N PRO A 697 -9.15 6.28 14.92
CA PRO A 697 -10.03 7.45 14.93
C PRO A 697 -9.96 8.27 16.23
N ILE A 698 -9.69 7.63 17.37
CA ILE A 698 -9.61 8.29 18.68
C ILE A 698 -8.29 9.05 18.82
N VAL A 699 -7.15 8.42 18.50
CA VAL A 699 -5.80 9.01 18.65
C VAL A 699 -5.32 9.77 17.42
N GLY A 700 -5.90 9.47 16.26
CA GLY A 700 -5.58 9.99 14.93
C GLY A 700 -5.56 11.50 14.84
N PRO A 701 -6.62 12.21 15.29
CA PRO A 701 -6.66 13.67 15.30
C PRO A 701 -5.52 14.30 16.10
N VAL A 702 -4.92 13.57 17.06
CA VAL A 702 -3.78 14.05 17.83
C VAL A 702 -2.46 13.78 17.11
N ILE A 703 -2.27 12.59 16.53
CA ILE A 703 -1.02 12.22 15.85
C ILE A 703 -0.87 12.86 14.46
N TYR A 704 -1.96 12.99 13.70
CA TYR A 704 -1.96 13.58 12.34
C TYR A 704 -2.22 15.09 12.35
N GLY A 705 -2.70 15.65 13.46
CA GLY A 705 -2.82 17.10 13.66
C GLY A 705 -1.49 17.78 14.05
N GLY A 706 -0.47 17.01 14.42
CA GLY A 706 0.86 17.50 14.76
C GLY A 706 1.67 17.98 13.55
N SER A 707 2.98 18.16 13.76
CA SER A 707 3.96 18.57 12.75
C SER A 707 4.59 17.43 11.96
N PHE A 708 4.29 16.17 12.32
CA PHE A 708 4.91 15.01 11.68
C PHE A 708 4.40 14.74 10.26
N ASP A 709 5.30 14.28 9.40
CA ASP A 709 4.92 13.78 8.07
C ASP A 709 3.94 12.60 8.22
N PRO A 710 2.71 12.71 7.68
CA PRO A 710 1.70 11.67 7.83
C PRO A 710 2.10 10.34 7.17
N LYS A 711 2.97 10.37 6.14
CA LYS A 711 3.55 9.16 5.53
C LYS A 711 4.35 8.40 6.57
N TRP A 712 5.26 9.10 7.27
CA TRP A 712 6.09 8.52 8.31
C TRP A 712 5.29 7.99 9.50
N VAL A 713 4.34 8.80 10.01
CA VAL A 713 3.45 8.40 11.12
C VAL A 713 2.70 7.10 10.77
N THR A 714 2.13 7.04 9.58
CA THR A 714 1.34 5.88 9.13
C THR A 714 2.19 4.61 9.02
N ILE A 715 3.41 4.71 8.46
CA ILE A 715 4.32 3.57 8.34
C ILE A 715 4.81 3.10 9.71
N MET A 716 5.13 4.03 10.61
CA MET A 716 5.52 3.68 11.99
C MET A 716 4.41 2.92 12.71
N VAL A 717 3.15 3.39 12.59
CA VAL A 717 1.98 2.66 13.11
C VAL A 717 1.88 1.28 12.49
N ALA A 718 2.01 1.14 11.17
CA ALA A 718 1.90 -0.15 10.49
C ALA A 718 2.96 -1.16 10.97
N VAL A 719 4.23 -0.76 11.06
CA VAL A 719 5.32 -1.61 11.56
C VAL A 719 5.13 -1.95 13.04
N ASN A 720 4.60 -1.02 13.84
CA ASN A 720 4.30 -1.27 15.24
C ASN A 720 3.16 -2.30 15.43
N LEU A 721 2.09 -2.20 14.65
CA LEU A 721 1.02 -3.20 14.63
C LEU A 721 1.55 -4.57 14.23
N GLN A 722 2.47 -4.63 13.25
CA GLN A 722 3.14 -5.86 12.85
C GLN A 722 3.98 -6.45 13.99
N THR A 723 4.73 -5.61 14.70
CA THR A 723 5.58 -6.01 15.83
C THR A 723 4.75 -6.57 16.97
N SER A 724 3.64 -5.90 17.29
CA SER A 724 2.68 -6.38 18.28
C SER A 724 2.12 -7.76 17.93
N PHE A 725 1.78 -7.97 16.65
CA PHE A 725 1.21 -9.24 16.17
C PHE A 725 2.18 -10.44 16.30
N LEU A 726 3.48 -10.18 16.46
CA LEU A 726 4.54 -11.17 16.64
C LEU A 726 4.95 -11.38 18.11
N THR A 727 4.57 -10.49 19.02
CA THR A 727 5.18 -10.44 20.36
C THR A 727 4.50 -11.41 21.33
N PRO A 728 5.26 -12.33 21.98
CA PRO A 728 4.72 -13.17 23.06
C PRO A 728 4.26 -12.34 24.28
N PRO A 729 3.28 -12.80 25.07
CA PRO A 729 2.65 -14.12 25.02
C PRO A 729 1.44 -14.21 24.06
N PHE A 730 0.98 -13.09 23.50
CA PHE A 730 -0.31 -13.05 22.79
C PHE A 730 -0.24 -12.95 21.26
N GLY A 731 0.95 -12.83 20.65
CA GLY A 731 1.10 -12.66 19.20
C GLY A 731 0.27 -13.65 18.37
N PHE A 732 -0.77 -13.16 17.69
CA PHE A 732 -1.74 -13.96 16.93
C PHE A 732 -1.07 -14.85 15.88
N ALA A 733 -0.02 -14.35 15.21
CA ALA A 733 0.76 -15.15 14.26
C ALA A 733 1.33 -16.43 14.91
N LEU A 734 1.73 -16.35 16.18
CA LEU A 734 2.29 -17.49 16.92
C LEU A 734 1.21 -18.54 17.20
N PHE A 735 -0.02 -18.12 17.52
CA PHE A 735 -1.14 -19.02 17.72
C PHE A 735 -1.62 -19.67 16.43
N TYR A 736 -1.64 -18.92 15.33
CA TYR A 736 -1.93 -19.46 14.01
C TYR A 736 -0.92 -20.53 13.61
N LEU A 737 0.38 -20.27 13.82
CA LEU A 737 1.41 -21.27 13.59
C LEU A 737 1.26 -22.46 14.52
N ARG A 738 0.97 -22.23 15.81
CA ARG A 738 0.76 -23.30 16.79
C ARG A 738 -0.41 -24.20 16.40
N GLY A 739 -1.46 -23.66 15.80
CA GLY A 739 -2.63 -24.40 15.33
C GLY A 739 -2.32 -25.43 14.25
N VAL A 740 -1.23 -25.24 13.50
CA VAL A 740 -0.78 -26.17 12.44
C VAL A 740 0.53 -26.87 12.72
N ALA A 741 1.26 -26.45 13.75
CA ALA A 741 2.53 -27.04 14.12
C ALA A 741 2.35 -28.48 14.63
N PRO A 742 3.25 -29.41 14.25
CA PRO A 742 3.17 -30.79 14.69
C PRO A 742 3.52 -30.91 16.18
N LYS A 743 3.17 -32.05 16.81
CA LYS A 743 3.19 -32.19 18.28
C LYS A 743 4.57 -32.02 18.91
N GLU A 744 5.62 -32.24 18.12
CA GLU A 744 7.03 -32.12 18.53
C GLU A 744 7.44 -30.66 18.73
N VAL A 745 6.72 -29.72 18.12
CA VAL A 745 6.98 -28.28 18.23
C VAL A 745 6.16 -27.70 19.39
N THR A 746 6.84 -27.38 20.49
CA THR A 746 6.21 -26.78 21.68
C THR A 746 5.98 -25.28 21.51
N THR A 747 5.04 -24.72 22.26
CA THR A 747 4.83 -23.25 22.34
C THR A 747 6.11 -22.53 22.79
N GLY A 748 6.91 -23.16 23.66
CA GLY A 748 8.21 -22.64 24.07
C GLY A 748 9.21 -22.51 22.92
N HIS A 749 9.21 -23.45 21.96
CA HIS A 749 10.04 -23.34 20.74
C HIS A 749 9.59 -22.16 19.87
N ILE A 750 8.28 -21.97 19.69
CA ILE A 750 7.72 -20.86 18.91
C ILE A 750 8.08 -19.52 19.54
N TYR A 751 7.90 -19.37 20.86
CA TYR A 751 8.21 -18.11 21.56
C TYR A 751 9.70 -17.79 21.55
N ARG A 752 10.57 -18.77 21.77
CA ARG A 752 12.03 -18.55 21.66
C ARG A 752 12.46 -18.26 20.23
N GLY A 753 11.80 -18.89 19.26
CA GLY A 753 12.03 -18.69 17.83
C GLY A 753 11.75 -17.28 17.35
N ILE A 754 10.69 -16.64 17.87
CA ILE A 754 10.28 -15.31 17.39
C ILE A 754 11.02 -14.14 18.05
N ILE A 755 11.54 -14.28 19.28
CA ILE A 755 12.21 -13.19 20.01
C ILE A 755 13.25 -12.45 19.17
N PRO A 756 14.16 -13.12 18.43
CA PRO A 756 15.13 -12.43 17.57
C PRO A 756 14.47 -11.58 16.47
N PHE A 757 13.37 -12.04 15.89
CA PHE A 757 12.63 -11.30 14.87
C PHE A 757 11.87 -10.10 15.45
N VAL A 758 11.34 -10.22 16.67
CA VAL A 758 10.77 -9.06 17.40
C VAL A 758 11.85 -8.02 17.69
N ILE A 759 13.05 -8.45 18.09
CA ILE A 759 14.19 -7.53 18.29
C ILE A 759 14.54 -6.83 16.97
N ILE A 760 14.59 -7.56 15.86
CA ILE A 760 14.83 -6.96 14.53
C ILE A 760 13.74 -5.95 14.17
N GLN A 761 12.48 -6.22 14.50
CA GLN A 761 11.38 -5.29 14.29
C GLN A 761 11.51 -4.02 15.12
N VAL A 762 11.83 -4.14 16.42
CA VAL A 762 12.09 -2.99 17.29
C VAL A 762 13.29 -2.18 16.78
N VAL A 763 14.35 -2.84 16.31
CA VAL A 763 15.49 -2.19 15.64
C VAL A 763 15.03 -1.51 14.33
N GLY A 764 14.15 -2.14 13.56
CA GLY A 764 13.54 -1.55 12.37
C GLY A 764 12.77 -0.27 12.67
N ILE A 765 11.93 -0.27 13.71
CA ILE A 765 11.23 0.93 14.21
C ILE A 765 12.24 2.00 14.63
N ALA A 766 13.31 1.62 15.34
CA ALA A 766 14.35 2.56 15.73
C ALA A 766 15.10 3.15 14.52
N ILE A 767 15.38 2.34 13.50
CA ILE A 767 15.98 2.82 12.24
C ILE A 767 15.05 3.83 11.56
N LEU A 768 13.75 3.53 11.44
CA LEU A 768 12.78 4.46 10.86
C LEU A 768 12.59 5.72 11.69
N TRP A 769 12.78 5.64 13.02
CA TRP A 769 12.76 6.78 13.91
C TRP A 769 13.94 7.73 13.68
N PHE A 770 15.16 7.20 13.59
CA PHE A 770 16.37 8.02 13.38
C PHE A 770 16.58 8.42 11.91
N PHE A 771 16.02 7.66 10.97
CA PHE A 771 16.16 7.87 9.53
C PHE A 771 14.78 7.91 8.84
N PRO A 772 13.98 8.96 9.07
CA PRO A 772 12.64 9.10 8.47
C PRO A 772 12.69 9.17 6.93
N SER A 773 13.83 9.55 6.36
CA SER A 773 14.06 9.60 4.90
C SER A 773 13.84 8.25 4.23
N ILE A 774 14.01 7.12 4.92
CA ILE A 774 13.72 5.79 4.36
C ILE A 774 12.26 5.69 3.91
N VAL A 775 11.35 6.39 4.60
CA VAL A 775 9.92 6.41 4.26
C VAL A 775 9.62 7.44 3.17
N THR A 776 10.33 8.57 3.13
CA THR A 776 10.00 9.68 2.23
C THR A 776 10.71 9.61 0.87
N ILE A 777 11.88 8.96 0.76
CA ILE A 777 12.69 8.94 -0.48
C ILE A 777 11.90 8.47 -1.71
N VAL A 778 11.15 7.37 -1.60
CA VAL A 778 10.43 6.81 -2.75
C VAL A 778 9.29 7.73 -3.19
N PRO A 779 8.41 8.21 -2.28
CA PRO A 779 7.44 9.25 -2.61
C PRO A 779 8.05 10.52 -3.23
N ASP A 780 9.16 11.00 -2.69
CA ASP A 780 9.75 12.28 -3.13
C ASP A 780 10.42 12.15 -4.52
N LEU A 781 10.85 10.94 -4.90
CA LEU A 781 11.43 10.65 -6.23
C LEU A 781 10.37 10.41 -7.32
N ILE A 782 9.15 10.04 -6.94
CA ILE A 782 8.03 9.78 -7.85
C ILE A 782 6.86 10.70 -7.46
N PRO A 783 6.96 12.01 -7.74
CA PRO A 783 5.87 12.93 -7.46
C PRO A 783 4.63 12.54 -8.28
N ASN A 784 3.47 12.52 -7.61
CA ASN A 784 2.16 12.21 -8.20
C ASN A 784 1.61 13.38 -8.99
#